data_AF-A0A950MS41-F1
#
_entry.id   AF-A0A950MS41-F1
#
_cell.length_a   1.000
_cell.length_b   1.000
_cell.length_c   1.000
_cell.angle_alpha   90.00
_cell.angle_beta   90.00
_cell.angle_gamma   90.00
#
_symmetry.space_group_name_H-M   'P 1'
#
loop_
_entity.id
_entity.type
_entity.pdbx_description
1 polymer ?
#
loop_
_entity_poly.entity_id
_entity_poly.type
_entity_poly.pdbx_seq_one_letter_code
_entity_poly.pdbx_strand_id
1 'polypeptide(L)'
;MITPNLEQAWQQTSQAFALLDVEGRIRHANPAFCLLFGYAQQELEGQSIDIIAPPLPLQAPRQQDIVRDIDLSRPFQGEVHRIAKDGREVIAMLHCSAMGDPAGTIIGYVLSYTDIADRKAMELALQQANEQLSLALNASQLSLWDMDIRRDHASIDARWARMLGYAERAVEQRASSMFADVHPEDYPRVYQAIMAAIHGETSRFQEEFRYRNATDGWTWIRCIGKVVSRNQQGMALRAIGTSQDITDRKHNEAQIIQAAHHDWLTGLPNRFALTCHLATALARAQRNQTLVAVCMIDLDDFKPVNDTWGHEAGDRLLRDLARRLQSLLRKTDFVGRLGGDEFVVVMEDLQEVDTLHQLSFAMQRLHQAVESPFAIENGVDAEVGMTVGVALYPHDGAEPDALMRQADAAMYQAKQHKSTRRSWWHMAADETEYHNEPIDHFEVYGKEAGRLLLKTRQLIATAVNSYISRFYQHDSPDSQEALIFSSLRTSEQQQLQAAHRDFLLNLLAPDSQAEHIRQDGQKLGRIHGLVGVTPPMLVQSVELFRRQFSEQLQRALLPIRQRYRLVEIVDRRLQEQLHAQLEAAAQVQSRYLESLSLPMSHQGSLWADAVNSELEHLGSLPGVQAVLLMRLMSNGVFVPENCRGPLGLAVADLLQTPGKEAVIDPNSPRGQGLSAVAWRSGQICTTASYGHDQRYSIWHQQAEAMRVRSTMSIPVRNQDGLTVAVLSFFGAYPNQFESASMRQFAQGLQHRWDLTLAACTKPAAAIQQNMAIALRERLFAGGLTMYLQPLVDLQQGQVVKVEALARLEQADGQLVAPGIFLPLLGDSDLDHLFRLGLDKALSQLTDLDRCGLDIDISLNIAPSTLQDENCPQWVAEALARHGVAAHRLSLQLLETEDIAPQAQDRAIERLRQIGIKLVMDDLGSGYSSLQRLSALPFDTIKIDQSLTLNLRKTPLPSLALIRAILKLGQVLERQVVVEGLEDIGMLEAAGILGATLGQGYSLARPMAQHSFIAWQGQFGLPARQGYISSYLGALAQHWLYTQPAQNRRRPALADCPLHAFLLRQADLPSQVLRWHVACQQEEEAEEEAGQQLMQWLVGRMLKESV
;
A
#
# COMPACT_ATOMS: atom_id res chain seq x y z
N MET A 1 -69.28 -9.82 20.29
CA MET A 1 -68.05 -10.63 20.52
C MET A 1 -67.06 -10.21 19.45
N ILE A 2 -65.92 -9.57 19.70
CA ILE A 2 -65.16 -9.21 20.90
C ILE A 2 -64.64 -7.80 20.60
N THR A 3 -65.03 -6.78 21.37
CA THR A 3 -64.22 -5.56 21.45
C THR A 3 -62.88 -5.98 22.04
N PRO A 4 -61.75 -5.81 21.34
CA PRO A 4 -60.45 -6.07 21.95
C PRO A 4 -60.36 -5.15 23.17
N ASN A 5 -60.20 -5.73 24.35
CA ASN A 5 -59.96 -4.94 25.55
C ASN A 5 -58.63 -4.20 25.30
N LEU A 6 -58.63 -2.87 25.21
CA LEU A 6 -57.42 -2.07 24.96
C LEU A 6 -56.31 -2.41 25.98
N GLU A 7 -56.72 -2.85 27.16
CA GLU A 7 -55.86 -3.37 28.23
C GLU A 7 -55.13 -4.67 27.84
N GLN A 8 -55.78 -5.59 27.11
CA GLN A 8 -55.12 -6.78 26.57
C GLN A 8 -54.12 -6.40 25.46
N ALA A 9 -54.46 -5.45 24.60
CA ALA A 9 -53.55 -4.97 23.56
C ALA A 9 -52.32 -4.26 24.17
N TRP A 10 -52.53 -3.47 25.23
CA TRP A 10 -51.48 -2.82 26.00
C TRP A 10 -50.53 -3.82 26.66
N GLN A 11 -51.05 -4.94 27.17
CA GLN A 11 -50.23 -5.98 27.81
C GLN A 11 -49.51 -6.90 26.81
N GLN A 12 -50.05 -7.11 25.61
CA GLN A 12 -49.49 -8.03 24.61
C GLN A 12 -48.59 -7.37 23.55
N THR A 13 -48.57 -6.04 23.48
CA THR A 13 -47.70 -5.34 22.52
C THR A 13 -46.23 -5.54 22.84
N SER A 14 -45.42 -5.74 21.79
CA SER A 14 -43.97 -5.87 21.88
C SER A 14 -43.24 -4.53 21.99
N GLN A 15 -43.94 -3.41 21.84
CA GLN A 15 -43.37 -2.08 21.95
C GLN A 15 -43.43 -1.59 23.39
N ALA A 16 -42.31 -1.03 23.91
CA ALA A 16 -42.23 -0.54 25.27
C ALA A 16 -42.99 0.79 25.40
N PHE A 17 -44.05 0.82 26.22
CA PHE A 17 -44.84 2.02 26.49
C PHE A 17 -44.89 2.35 27.98
N ALA A 18 -44.90 3.66 28.27
CA ALA A 18 -45.17 4.20 29.59
C ALA A 18 -46.15 5.38 29.53
N LEU A 19 -47.05 5.45 30.50
CA LEU A 19 -47.95 6.58 30.75
C LEU A 19 -47.44 7.36 31.94
N LEU A 20 -47.28 8.67 31.76
CA LEU A 20 -46.87 9.60 32.81
C LEU A 20 -48.04 10.49 33.26
N ASP A 21 -48.01 10.93 34.51
CA ASP A 21 -48.85 12.06 34.95
C ASP A 21 -48.28 13.42 34.50
N VAL A 22 -48.97 14.51 34.84
CA VAL A 22 -48.59 15.86 34.43
C VAL A 22 -47.28 16.33 35.08
N GLU A 23 -46.86 15.69 36.17
CA GLU A 23 -45.58 15.87 36.85
C GLU A 23 -44.45 14.97 36.32
N GLY A 24 -44.70 14.16 35.29
CA GLY A 24 -43.69 13.31 34.65
C GLY A 24 -43.38 12.01 35.40
N ARG A 25 -44.25 11.58 36.32
CA ARG A 25 -44.12 10.31 37.05
C ARG A 25 -44.86 9.19 36.34
N ILE A 26 -44.29 7.99 36.36
CA ILE A 26 -44.85 6.82 35.69
C ILE A 26 -46.11 6.37 36.43
N ARG A 27 -47.27 6.44 35.78
CA ARG A 27 -48.53 5.86 36.26
C ARG A 27 -48.70 4.41 35.86
N HIS A 28 -48.36 4.08 34.62
CA HIS A 28 -48.43 2.72 34.11
C HIS A 28 -47.32 2.48 33.10
N ALA A 29 -46.70 1.30 33.16
CA ALA A 29 -45.76 0.81 32.18
C ALA A 29 -46.22 -0.57 31.73
N ASN A 30 -46.09 -0.87 30.44
CA ASN A 30 -46.47 -2.19 29.94
C ASN A 30 -45.36 -3.24 30.18
N PRO A 31 -45.65 -4.55 30.01
CA PRO A 31 -44.65 -5.61 30.21
C PRO A 31 -43.40 -5.44 29.33
N ALA A 32 -43.54 -4.96 28.09
CA ALA A 32 -42.41 -4.70 27.20
C ALA A 32 -41.47 -3.60 27.74
N PHE A 33 -42.01 -2.55 28.36
CA PHE A 33 -41.21 -1.51 29.03
C PHE A 33 -40.47 -2.06 30.26
N CYS A 34 -41.16 -2.89 31.05
CA CYS A 34 -40.57 -3.57 32.21
C CYS A 34 -39.41 -4.49 31.80
N LEU A 35 -39.59 -5.25 30.71
CA LEU A 35 -38.55 -6.13 30.14
C LEU A 35 -37.37 -5.34 29.57
N LEU A 36 -37.63 -4.24 28.86
CA LEU A 36 -36.57 -3.45 28.22
C LEU A 36 -35.61 -2.85 29.25
N PHE A 37 -36.15 -2.32 30.37
CA PHE A 37 -35.38 -1.61 31.39
C PHE A 37 -35.12 -2.40 32.68
N GLY A 38 -35.67 -3.61 32.82
CA GLY A 38 -35.39 -4.52 33.94
C GLY A 38 -36.06 -4.16 35.27
N TYR A 39 -37.12 -3.35 35.25
CA TYR A 39 -37.90 -2.98 36.44
C TYR A 39 -39.22 -3.73 36.50
N ALA A 40 -39.68 -4.10 37.70
CA ALA A 40 -41.04 -4.59 37.88
C ALA A 40 -42.04 -3.43 37.86
N GLN A 41 -43.27 -3.67 37.39
CA GLN A 41 -44.30 -2.61 37.28
C GLN A 41 -44.55 -1.88 38.61
N GLN A 42 -44.61 -2.63 39.73
CA GLN A 42 -44.80 -2.07 41.07
C GLN A 42 -43.65 -1.17 41.53
N GLU A 43 -42.44 -1.33 40.96
CA GLU A 43 -41.29 -0.49 41.26
C GLU A 43 -41.29 0.81 40.45
N LEU A 44 -41.99 0.83 39.31
CA LEU A 44 -42.07 1.97 38.41
C LEU A 44 -43.21 2.92 38.78
N GLU A 45 -44.33 2.41 39.30
CA GLU A 45 -45.50 3.23 39.64
C GLU A 45 -45.15 4.32 40.67
N GLY A 46 -45.34 5.59 40.29
CA GLY A 46 -45.06 6.78 41.10
C GLY A 46 -43.61 7.31 41.02
N GLN A 47 -42.70 6.59 40.37
CA GLN A 47 -41.31 7.04 40.16
C GLN A 47 -41.20 8.07 39.03
N SER A 48 -40.17 8.93 39.10
CA SER A 48 -39.82 9.79 37.96
C SER A 48 -39.31 8.95 36.79
N ILE A 49 -39.65 9.34 35.56
CA ILE A 49 -39.08 8.74 34.35
C ILE A 49 -37.55 8.88 34.28
N ASP A 50 -36.95 9.79 35.05
CA ASP A 50 -35.50 9.95 35.17
C ASP A 50 -34.78 8.75 35.80
N ILE A 51 -35.51 7.79 36.38
CA ILE A 51 -34.92 6.57 36.94
C ILE A 51 -34.14 5.75 35.89
N ILE A 52 -34.49 5.90 34.60
CA ILE A 52 -33.80 5.27 33.47
C ILE A 52 -32.85 6.24 32.75
N ALA A 53 -32.60 7.45 33.28
CA ALA A 53 -31.67 8.40 32.67
C ALA A 53 -30.22 8.13 33.12
N PRO A 54 -29.21 8.35 32.26
CA PRO A 54 -27.81 8.17 32.62
C PRO A 54 -27.36 9.15 33.73
N PRO A 55 -26.48 8.73 34.67
CA PRO A 55 -25.88 9.59 35.66
C PRO A 55 -24.91 10.58 35.00
N LEU A 56 -24.99 11.86 35.39
CA LEU A 56 -24.11 12.91 34.85
C LEU A 56 -22.64 12.69 35.28
N PRO A 57 -21.67 12.89 34.38
CA PRO A 57 -20.32 13.21 34.79
C PRO A 57 -20.29 14.63 35.38
N LEU A 58 -19.72 14.77 36.58
CA LEU A 58 -19.28 16.08 37.09
C LEU A 58 -18.22 16.62 36.11
N GLN A 59 -18.58 17.66 35.33
CA GLN A 59 -17.72 18.48 34.46
C GLN A 59 -17.55 18.04 32.98
N ALA A 60 -18.62 18.02 32.20
CA ALA A 60 -18.54 18.10 30.73
C ALA A 60 -19.24 19.37 30.18
N PRO A 61 -18.69 20.03 29.14
CA PRO A 61 -19.29 21.22 28.53
C PRO A 61 -20.58 20.88 27.78
N ARG A 62 -21.58 21.77 27.89
CA ARG A 62 -23.02 21.66 27.54
C ARG A 62 -23.40 21.34 26.07
N GLN A 63 -22.54 20.78 25.22
CA GLN A 63 -22.81 20.71 23.77
C GLN A 63 -23.19 19.32 23.20
N GLN A 64 -23.36 18.26 24.00
CA GLN A 64 -23.82 16.96 23.48
C GLN A 64 -25.01 16.31 24.21
N ASP A 65 -25.56 16.92 25.27
CA ASP A 65 -26.74 16.37 25.97
C ASP A 65 -28.04 17.05 25.52
N ILE A 66 -28.63 16.61 24.41
CA ILE A 66 -29.97 17.08 23.97
C ILE A 66 -31.10 16.47 24.83
N VAL A 67 -30.83 15.55 25.76
CA VAL A 67 -31.88 14.71 26.37
C VAL A 67 -32.01 14.87 27.89
N ARG A 68 -32.15 16.12 28.37
CA ARG A 68 -32.71 16.36 29.71
C ARG A 68 -33.90 17.33 29.72
N ASP A 69 -33.93 18.29 28.81
CA ASP A 69 -35.05 19.24 28.68
C ASP A 69 -35.99 18.84 27.53
N ILE A 70 -36.51 17.61 27.55
CA ILE A 70 -37.64 17.27 26.67
C ILE A 70 -38.88 17.94 27.27
N ASP A 71 -39.33 19.03 26.64
CA ASP A 71 -40.62 19.63 26.94
C ASP A 71 -41.74 18.64 26.55
N LEU A 72 -42.18 17.85 27.52
CA LEU A 72 -43.21 16.83 27.36
C LEU A 72 -44.54 17.43 26.85
N SER A 73 -44.74 18.74 26.97
CA SER A 73 -45.93 19.44 26.45
C SER A 73 -46.00 19.50 24.92
N ARG A 74 -44.91 19.13 24.21
CA ARG A 74 -44.85 19.03 22.76
C ARG A 74 -44.54 17.60 22.29
N PRO A 75 -45.07 17.17 21.13
CA PRO A 75 -44.67 15.91 20.53
C PRO A 75 -43.16 15.92 20.26
N PHE A 76 -42.46 14.91 20.77
CA PHE A 76 -41.01 14.77 20.59
C PHE A 76 -40.71 13.37 20.02
N GLN A 77 -39.88 13.33 19.00
CA GLN A 77 -39.28 12.10 18.48
C GLN A 77 -37.77 12.29 18.38
N GLY A 78 -36.99 11.40 19.00
CA GLY A 78 -35.54 11.50 18.96
C GLY A 78 -34.82 10.32 19.61
N GLU A 79 -33.55 10.18 19.27
CA GLU A 79 -32.66 9.17 19.85
C GLU A 79 -32.29 9.56 21.27
N VAL A 80 -32.37 8.60 22.19
CA VAL A 80 -32.09 8.80 23.61
C VAL A 80 -31.28 7.64 24.18
N HIS A 81 -30.39 7.99 25.10
CA HIS A 81 -29.62 7.02 25.88
C HIS A 81 -30.31 6.83 27.24
N ARG A 82 -30.50 5.57 27.63
CA ARG A 82 -31.13 5.17 28.88
C ARG A 82 -30.30 4.10 29.57
N ILE A 83 -30.47 3.96 30.87
CA ILE A 83 -29.81 2.93 31.68
C ILE A 83 -30.87 2.05 32.32
N ALA A 84 -30.77 0.75 32.08
CA ALA A 84 -31.59 -0.27 32.72
C ALA A 84 -31.13 -0.52 34.17
N LYS A 85 -31.97 -1.18 34.97
CA LYS A 85 -31.72 -1.44 36.41
C LYS A 85 -30.40 -2.19 36.69
N ASP A 86 -29.96 -3.02 35.75
CA ASP A 86 -28.72 -3.80 35.79
C ASP A 86 -27.47 -3.01 35.35
N GLY A 87 -27.62 -1.74 35.01
CA GLY A 87 -26.55 -0.88 34.50
C GLY A 87 -26.32 -0.97 33.00
N ARG A 88 -27.09 -1.77 32.26
CA ARG A 88 -27.00 -1.89 30.81
C ARG A 88 -27.50 -0.60 30.15
N GLU A 89 -26.67 -0.03 29.26
CA GLU A 89 -27.08 1.09 28.43
C GLU A 89 -28.03 0.62 27.32
N VAL A 90 -29.09 1.38 27.09
CA VAL A 90 -30.11 1.14 26.08
C VAL A 90 -30.20 2.38 25.20
N ILE A 91 -29.84 2.23 23.93
CA ILE A 91 -30.00 3.27 22.92
C ILE A 91 -31.38 3.07 22.28
N ALA A 92 -32.29 4.01 22.52
CA ALA A 92 -33.67 3.90 22.08
C ALA A 92 -34.12 5.10 21.26
N MET A 93 -34.99 4.86 20.28
CA MET A 93 -35.83 5.91 19.70
C MET A 93 -36.99 6.18 20.65
N LEU A 94 -37.06 7.39 21.19
CA LEU A 94 -38.15 7.86 22.04
C LEU A 94 -39.18 8.61 21.19
N HIS A 95 -40.45 8.27 21.36
CA HIS A 95 -41.57 9.11 20.94
C HIS A 95 -42.38 9.50 22.18
N CYS A 96 -42.66 10.79 22.33
CA CYS A 96 -43.43 11.38 23.41
C CYS A 96 -44.61 12.16 22.85
N SER A 97 -45.79 12.03 23.45
CA SER A 97 -46.97 12.82 23.10
C SER A 97 -47.81 13.13 24.33
N ALA A 98 -48.35 14.35 24.42
CA ALA A 98 -49.24 14.76 25.50
C ALA A 98 -50.66 14.21 25.30
N MET A 99 -51.27 13.76 26.39
CA MET A 99 -52.68 13.35 26.45
C MET A 99 -53.50 14.48 27.05
N GLY A 100 -54.59 14.86 26.38
CA GLY A 100 -55.54 15.86 26.88
C GLY A 100 -56.91 15.28 27.18
N ASP A 101 -57.67 15.97 28.04
CA ASP A 101 -59.10 15.75 28.18
C ASP A 101 -59.89 16.35 26.98
N PRO A 102 -61.21 16.09 26.85
CA PRO A 102 -62.02 16.67 25.77
C PRO A 102 -62.08 18.21 25.77
N ALA A 103 -61.63 18.88 26.83
CA ALA A 103 -61.54 20.33 26.95
C ALA A 103 -60.15 20.88 26.56
N GLY A 104 -59.21 20.01 26.19
CA GLY A 104 -57.85 20.37 25.76
C GLY A 104 -56.84 20.54 26.90
N THR A 105 -57.20 20.19 28.14
CA THR A 105 -56.31 20.24 29.30
C THR A 105 -55.41 19.01 29.30
N ILE A 106 -54.09 19.17 29.37
CA ILE A 106 -53.14 18.05 29.44
C ILE A 106 -53.35 17.29 30.76
N ILE A 107 -53.60 15.98 30.67
CA ILE A 107 -53.83 15.06 31.80
C ILE A 107 -52.67 14.06 32.00
N GLY A 108 -51.69 14.03 31.10
CA GLY A 108 -50.49 13.19 31.20
C GLY A 108 -49.73 13.05 29.88
N TYR A 109 -48.76 12.15 29.82
CA TYR A 109 -47.93 11.92 28.63
C TYR A 109 -47.83 10.43 28.28
N VAL A 110 -47.77 10.10 26.99
CA VAL A 110 -47.46 8.75 26.50
C VAL A 110 -46.04 8.74 25.97
N LEU A 111 -45.23 7.81 26.46
CA LEU A 111 -43.90 7.53 25.94
C LEU A 111 -43.87 6.16 25.27
N SER A 112 -43.20 6.07 24.13
CA SER A 112 -42.84 4.80 23.51
C SER A 112 -41.34 4.74 23.25
N TYR A 113 -40.72 3.61 23.60
CA TYR A 113 -39.31 3.34 23.37
C TYR A 113 -39.14 2.19 22.39
N THR A 114 -38.29 2.38 21.38
CA THR A 114 -37.88 1.33 20.45
C THR A 114 -36.37 1.17 20.55
N ASP A 115 -35.89 -0.01 20.93
CA ASP A 115 -34.45 -0.32 20.93
C ASP A 115 -33.91 -0.24 19.49
N ILE A 116 -32.87 0.57 19.29
CA ILE A 116 -32.24 0.77 17.97
C ILE A 116 -30.76 0.35 17.96
N ALA A 117 -30.28 -0.34 19.00
CA ALA A 117 -28.89 -0.76 19.12
C ALA A 117 -28.44 -1.62 17.92
N ASP A 118 -29.25 -2.60 17.51
CA ASP A 118 -28.96 -3.48 16.38
C ASP A 118 -28.93 -2.72 15.04
N ARG A 119 -29.84 -1.74 14.86
CA ARG A 119 -29.89 -0.90 13.64
C ARG A 119 -28.64 -0.04 13.53
N LYS A 120 -28.20 0.60 14.63
CA LYS A 120 -26.97 1.39 14.68
C LYS A 120 -25.72 0.53 14.48
N ALA A 121 -25.68 -0.66 15.06
CA ALA A 121 -24.59 -1.60 14.86
C ALA A 121 -24.50 -2.08 13.39
N MET A 122 -25.64 -2.30 12.72
CA MET A 122 -25.70 -2.64 11.30
C MET A 122 -25.27 -1.49 10.38
N GLU A 123 -25.76 -0.27 10.63
CA GLU A 123 -25.37 0.93 9.87
C GLU A 123 -23.88 1.22 10.03
N LEU A 124 -23.36 1.14 11.26
CA LEU A 124 -21.93 1.33 11.54
C LEU A 124 -21.07 0.22 10.93
N ALA A 125 -21.49 -1.05 10.99
CA ALA A 125 -20.75 -2.17 10.40
C ALA A 125 -20.76 -2.13 8.87
N LEU A 126 -21.87 -1.73 8.24
CA LEU A 126 -21.95 -1.52 6.80
C LEU A 126 -21.08 -0.34 6.37
N GLN A 127 -21.09 0.73 7.15
CA GLN A 127 -20.23 1.88 6.92
C GLN A 127 -18.75 1.51 7.09
N GLN A 128 -18.38 0.77 8.13
CA GLN A 128 -17.01 0.28 8.36
C GLN A 128 -16.55 -0.70 7.27
N ALA A 129 -17.40 -1.60 6.80
CA ALA A 129 -17.06 -2.53 5.72
C ALA A 129 -16.90 -1.82 4.36
N ASN A 130 -17.78 -0.84 4.06
CA ASN A 130 -17.65 0.00 2.87
C ASN A 130 -16.43 0.92 2.95
N GLU A 131 -16.12 1.46 4.13
CA GLU A 131 -14.91 2.25 4.40
C GLU A 131 -13.66 1.38 4.24
N GLN A 132 -13.63 0.14 4.78
CA GLN A 132 -12.52 -0.79 4.60
C GLN A 132 -12.30 -1.18 3.13
N LEU A 133 -13.37 -1.49 2.39
CA LEU A 133 -13.29 -1.78 0.96
C LEU A 133 -12.86 -0.55 0.14
N SER A 134 -13.38 0.62 0.48
CA SER A 134 -12.98 1.90 -0.13
C SER A 134 -11.50 2.20 0.16
N LEU A 135 -11.05 2.03 1.40
CA LEU A 135 -9.65 2.20 1.82
C LEU A 135 -8.70 1.21 1.13
N ALA A 136 -9.08 -0.06 1.00
CA ALA A 136 -8.28 -1.08 0.31
C ALA A 136 -8.12 -0.78 -1.20
N LEU A 137 -9.19 -0.32 -1.83
CA LEU A 137 -9.18 0.06 -3.25
C LEU A 137 -8.51 1.43 -3.48
N ASN A 138 -8.61 2.36 -2.52
CA ASN A 138 -7.90 3.64 -2.54
C ASN A 138 -6.39 3.45 -2.33
N ALA A 139 -5.98 2.56 -1.42
CA ALA A 139 -4.59 2.22 -1.18
C ALA A 139 -3.92 1.57 -2.41
N SER A 140 -4.69 0.81 -3.20
CA SER A 140 -4.22 0.19 -4.45
C SER A 140 -4.40 1.07 -5.69
N GLN A 141 -5.01 2.25 -5.57
CA GLN A 141 -5.32 3.17 -6.68
C GLN A 141 -6.08 2.50 -7.84
N LEU A 142 -6.96 1.53 -7.54
CA LEU A 142 -7.74 0.79 -8.53
C LEU A 142 -9.18 1.31 -8.65
N SER A 143 -9.63 1.47 -9.89
CA SER A 143 -11.04 1.70 -10.25
C SER A 143 -11.64 0.45 -10.87
N LEU A 144 -12.92 0.20 -10.63
CA LEU A 144 -13.70 -0.93 -11.14
C LEU A 144 -14.73 -0.46 -12.18
N TRP A 145 -14.89 -1.25 -13.24
CA TRP A 145 -15.93 -1.06 -14.25
C TRP A 145 -16.62 -2.37 -14.61
N ASP A 146 -17.88 -2.26 -15.00
CA ASP A 146 -18.78 -3.35 -15.37
C ASP A 146 -19.57 -2.99 -16.63
N MET A 147 -19.44 -3.79 -17.68
CA MET A 147 -20.00 -3.51 -19.01
C MET A 147 -20.97 -4.61 -19.43
N ASP A 148 -22.24 -4.25 -19.66
CA ASP A 148 -23.23 -5.05 -20.38
C ASP A 148 -23.07 -4.78 -21.89
N ILE A 149 -22.47 -5.74 -22.58
CA ILE A 149 -22.12 -5.66 -24.01
C ILE A 149 -23.39 -5.69 -24.87
N ARG A 150 -24.45 -6.36 -24.40
CA ARG A 150 -25.71 -6.48 -25.17
C ARG A 150 -26.51 -5.19 -25.12
N ARG A 151 -26.53 -4.52 -23.98
CA ARG A 151 -27.26 -3.25 -23.78
C ARG A 151 -26.44 -2.02 -24.14
N ASP A 152 -25.18 -2.21 -24.55
CA ASP A 152 -24.22 -1.13 -24.76
C ASP A 152 -24.15 -0.21 -23.53
N HIS A 153 -24.02 -0.80 -22.34
CA HIS A 153 -24.09 -0.08 -21.07
C HIS A 153 -22.86 -0.37 -20.21
N ALA A 154 -22.26 0.65 -19.61
CA ALA A 154 -21.13 0.55 -18.70
C ALA A 154 -21.46 1.28 -17.39
N SER A 155 -21.29 0.57 -16.28
CA SER A 155 -21.29 1.12 -14.93
C SER A 155 -19.85 1.22 -14.46
N ILE A 156 -19.44 2.42 -14.06
CA ILE A 156 -18.09 2.70 -13.63
C ILE A 156 -18.13 3.37 -12.27
N ASP A 157 -17.27 2.92 -11.36
CA ASP A 157 -17.21 3.50 -10.03
C ASP A 157 -16.77 4.99 -10.03
N ALA A 158 -17.06 5.69 -8.94
CA ALA A 158 -16.74 7.13 -8.82
C ALA A 158 -15.23 7.42 -8.84
N ARG A 159 -14.39 6.41 -8.60
CA ARG A 159 -12.92 6.55 -8.62
C ARG A 159 -12.39 6.76 -10.03
N TRP A 160 -13.04 6.20 -11.04
CA TRP A 160 -12.71 6.48 -12.44
C TRP A 160 -12.86 7.97 -12.77
N ALA A 161 -13.94 8.60 -12.29
CA ALA A 161 -14.16 10.03 -12.46
C ALA A 161 -13.05 10.83 -11.77
N ARG A 162 -12.71 10.48 -10.52
CA ARG A 162 -11.61 11.12 -9.76
C ARG A 162 -10.26 10.96 -10.46
N MET A 163 -9.94 9.76 -10.94
CA MET A 163 -8.71 9.43 -11.68
C MET A 163 -8.53 10.32 -12.91
N LEU A 164 -9.62 10.62 -13.60
CA LEU A 164 -9.65 11.42 -14.81
C LEU A 164 -9.93 12.92 -14.55
N GLY A 165 -10.05 13.35 -13.29
CA GLY A 165 -10.30 14.73 -12.91
C GLY A 165 -11.76 15.22 -13.10
N TYR A 166 -12.72 14.32 -13.29
CA TYR A 166 -14.14 14.62 -13.33
C TYR A 166 -14.76 14.68 -11.92
N ALA A 167 -15.93 15.32 -11.79
CA ALA A 167 -16.67 15.36 -10.54
C ALA A 167 -17.00 13.95 -10.04
N GLU A 168 -16.75 13.69 -8.76
CA GLU A 168 -16.80 12.36 -8.15
C GLU A 168 -18.24 11.82 -8.07
N ARG A 169 -18.64 11.13 -9.14
CA ARG A 169 -19.93 10.44 -9.26
C ARG A 169 -19.71 9.12 -9.99
N ALA A 170 -20.48 8.10 -9.61
CA ALA A 170 -20.58 6.90 -10.43
C ALA A 170 -21.08 7.28 -11.82
N VAL A 171 -20.41 6.77 -12.85
CA VAL A 171 -20.71 7.10 -14.24
C VAL A 171 -21.44 5.91 -14.85
N GLU A 172 -22.67 6.16 -15.28
CA GLU A 172 -23.40 5.27 -16.19
C GLU A 172 -23.36 5.86 -17.59
N GLN A 173 -22.83 5.09 -18.54
CA GLN A 173 -22.68 5.55 -19.91
C GLN A 173 -22.75 4.40 -20.90
N ARG A 174 -22.68 4.72 -22.20
CA ARG A 174 -22.60 3.68 -23.21
C ARG A 174 -21.24 2.97 -23.16
N ALA A 175 -21.26 1.66 -23.28
CA ALA A 175 -20.01 0.89 -23.37
C ALA A 175 -19.18 1.31 -24.59
N SER A 176 -19.85 1.62 -25.70
CA SER A 176 -19.26 2.11 -26.94
C SER A 176 -18.65 3.51 -26.82
N SER A 177 -19.17 4.38 -25.94
CA SER A 177 -18.63 5.73 -25.75
C SER A 177 -17.29 5.74 -25.01
N MET A 178 -16.96 4.67 -24.27
CA MET A 178 -15.65 4.53 -23.63
C MET A 178 -14.49 4.47 -24.63
N PHE A 179 -14.74 4.06 -25.88
CA PHE A 179 -13.70 4.03 -26.91
C PHE A 179 -13.47 5.38 -27.58
N ALA A 180 -14.41 6.33 -27.45
CA ALA A 180 -14.34 7.63 -28.10
C ALA A 180 -13.22 8.51 -27.52
N ASP A 181 -12.88 8.29 -26.25
CA ASP A 181 -11.90 9.08 -25.50
C ASP A 181 -10.52 8.39 -25.41
N VAL A 182 -10.34 7.25 -26.08
CA VAL A 182 -9.03 6.60 -26.24
C VAL A 182 -8.21 7.36 -27.27
N HIS A 183 -6.92 7.57 -27.00
CA HIS A 183 -6.04 8.28 -27.92
C HIS A 183 -6.01 7.64 -29.32
N PRO A 184 -6.06 8.42 -30.42
CA PRO A 184 -6.16 7.89 -31.80
C PRO A 184 -5.05 6.90 -32.19
N GLU A 185 -3.83 7.09 -31.70
CA GLU A 185 -2.71 6.17 -31.94
C GLU A 185 -2.83 4.84 -31.18
N ASP A 186 -3.48 4.86 -30.00
CA ASP A 186 -3.66 3.67 -29.16
C ASP A 186 -4.93 2.91 -29.53
N TYR A 187 -5.91 3.61 -30.12
CA TYR A 187 -7.22 3.07 -30.47
C TYR A 187 -7.16 1.76 -31.27
N PRO A 188 -6.37 1.62 -32.36
CA PRO A 188 -6.37 0.38 -33.13
C PRO A 188 -5.94 -0.85 -32.31
N ARG A 189 -4.92 -0.69 -31.46
CA ARG A 189 -4.39 -1.73 -30.59
C ARG A 189 -5.39 -2.09 -29.50
N VAL A 190 -5.91 -1.09 -28.80
CA VAL A 190 -6.88 -1.27 -27.70
C VAL A 190 -8.17 -1.90 -28.21
N TYR A 191 -8.68 -1.42 -29.35
CA TYR A 191 -9.85 -1.97 -30.01
C TYR A 191 -9.63 -3.43 -30.41
N GLN A 192 -8.48 -3.76 -31.02
CA GLN A 192 -8.16 -5.13 -31.39
C GLN A 192 -8.07 -6.06 -30.17
N ALA A 193 -7.42 -5.63 -29.09
CA ALA A 193 -7.30 -6.42 -27.86
C ALA A 193 -8.67 -6.70 -27.21
N ILE A 194 -9.55 -5.69 -27.17
CA ILE A 194 -10.90 -5.84 -26.60
C ILE A 194 -11.79 -6.66 -27.53
N MET A 195 -11.69 -6.49 -28.84
CA MET A 195 -12.42 -7.31 -29.80
C MET A 195 -11.95 -8.77 -29.76
N ALA A 196 -10.65 -9.05 -29.62
CA ALA A 196 -10.15 -10.42 -29.46
C ALA A 196 -10.74 -11.09 -28.19
N ALA A 197 -10.82 -10.34 -27.09
CA ALA A 197 -11.48 -10.82 -25.87
C ALA A 197 -12.99 -11.01 -26.05
N ILE A 198 -13.68 -10.13 -26.79
CA ILE A 198 -15.11 -10.24 -27.10
C ILE A 198 -15.41 -11.43 -28.02
N HIS A 199 -14.57 -11.70 -29.03
CA HIS A 199 -14.72 -12.84 -29.93
C HIS A 199 -14.26 -14.16 -29.29
N GLY A 200 -13.59 -14.11 -28.14
CA GLY A 200 -13.16 -15.30 -27.40
C GLY A 200 -11.83 -15.88 -27.89
N GLU A 201 -11.05 -15.10 -28.64
CA GLU A 201 -9.70 -15.42 -29.09
C GLU A 201 -8.70 -15.33 -27.92
N THR A 202 -8.99 -14.50 -26.93
CA THR A 202 -8.20 -14.33 -25.69
C THR A 202 -9.10 -14.40 -24.45
N SER A 203 -8.58 -14.93 -23.34
CA SER A 203 -9.34 -15.09 -22.09
C SER A 203 -9.48 -13.79 -21.27
N ARG A 204 -8.59 -12.82 -21.50
CA ARG A 204 -8.53 -11.50 -20.84
C ARG A 204 -7.93 -10.48 -21.79
N PHE A 205 -8.27 -9.20 -21.62
CA PHE A 205 -7.55 -8.09 -22.23
C PHE A 205 -6.78 -7.32 -21.16
N GLN A 206 -5.55 -6.95 -21.48
CA GLN A 206 -4.69 -6.14 -20.62
C GLN A 206 -3.94 -5.17 -21.53
N GLU A 207 -4.19 -3.88 -21.37
CA GLU A 207 -3.58 -2.85 -22.20
C GLU A 207 -3.19 -1.63 -21.36
N GLU A 208 -2.09 -0.99 -21.74
CA GLU A 208 -1.73 0.35 -21.28
C GLU A 208 -2.00 1.35 -22.42
N PHE A 209 -2.82 2.37 -22.19
CA PHE A 209 -3.19 3.34 -23.21
C PHE A 209 -3.51 4.72 -22.63
N ARG A 210 -3.49 5.74 -23.50
CA ARG A 210 -3.87 7.10 -23.15
C ARG A 210 -5.39 7.29 -23.26
N TYR A 211 -5.97 7.90 -22.24
CA TYR A 211 -7.40 8.21 -22.15
C TYR A 211 -7.59 9.70 -21.86
N ARG A 212 -8.61 10.31 -22.47
CA ARG A 212 -8.88 11.75 -22.35
C ARG A 212 -9.41 12.08 -20.95
N ASN A 213 -8.85 13.12 -20.33
CA ASN A 213 -9.24 13.57 -18.99
C ASN A 213 -10.13 14.82 -19.05
N ALA A 214 -10.61 15.27 -17.88
CA ALA A 214 -11.54 16.40 -17.76
C ALA A 214 -10.99 17.76 -18.23
N THR A 215 -9.66 17.89 -18.32
CA THR A 215 -8.98 19.12 -18.78
C THR A 215 -8.55 19.04 -20.25
N ASP A 216 -9.09 18.08 -21.02
CA ASP A 216 -8.70 17.80 -22.41
C ASP A 216 -7.24 17.34 -22.61
N GLY A 217 -6.60 16.89 -21.53
CA GLY A 217 -5.30 16.22 -21.55
C GLY A 217 -5.40 14.68 -21.63
N TRP A 218 -4.24 14.02 -21.55
CA TRP A 218 -4.11 12.57 -21.61
C TRP A 218 -3.63 11.98 -20.28
N THR A 219 -4.39 11.02 -19.75
CA THR A 219 -4.01 10.20 -18.60
C THR A 219 -3.61 8.82 -19.10
N TRP A 220 -2.50 8.27 -18.60
CA TRP A 220 -2.11 6.89 -18.91
C TRP A 220 -2.85 5.92 -18.01
N ILE A 221 -3.57 4.99 -18.62
CA ILE A 221 -4.39 4.01 -17.94
C ILE A 221 -3.87 2.62 -18.24
N ARG A 222 -3.63 1.84 -17.19
CA ARG A 222 -3.52 0.39 -17.28
C ARG A 222 -4.90 -0.20 -17.04
N CYS A 223 -5.46 -0.83 -18.07
CA CYS A 223 -6.77 -1.47 -17.99
C CYS A 223 -6.61 -2.99 -18.11
N ILE A 224 -7.25 -3.71 -17.20
CA ILE A 224 -7.35 -5.18 -17.23
C ILE A 224 -8.82 -5.53 -17.18
N GLY A 225 -9.30 -6.29 -18.16
CA GLY A 225 -10.70 -6.70 -18.21
C GLY A 225 -10.92 -8.07 -18.82
N LYS A 226 -12.08 -8.64 -18.53
CA LYS A 226 -12.49 -9.97 -19.00
C LYS A 226 -13.98 -10.05 -19.27
N VAL A 227 -14.35 -10.78 -20.31
CA VAL A 227 -15.74 -11.19 -20.59
C VAL A 227 -16.17 -12.26 -19.60
N VAL A 228 -17.20 -11.98 -18.79
CA VAL A 228 -17.69 -12.85 -17.71
C VAL A 228 -18.95 -13.65 -18.07
N SER A 229 -19.62 -13.32 -19.17
CA SER A 229 -20.74 -14.13 -19.67
C SER A 229 -20.82 -14.10 -21.20
N ARG A 230 -21.26 -15.23 -21.76
CA ARG A 230 -21.49 -15.42 -23.20
C ARG A 230 -22.85 -16.08 -23.43
N ASN A 231 -23.44 -15.89 -24.60
CA ASN A 231 -24.67 -16.59 -25.00
C ASN A 231 -24.36 -17.98 -25.60
N GLN A 232 -25.40 -18.77 -25.90
CA GLN A 232 -25.27 -20.11 -26.50
C GLN A 232 -24.60 -20.14 -27.89
N GLN A 233 -24.50 -18.98 -28.56
CA GLN A 233 -23.83 -18.82 -29.85
C GLN A 233 -22.37 -18.32 -29.70
N GLY A 234 -21.85 -18.23 -28.46
CA GLY A 234 -20.48 -17.80 -28.17
C GLY A 234 -20.27 -16.29 -28.08
N MET A 235 -21.29 -15.46 -28.31
CA MET A 235 -21.17 -14.00 -28.24
C MET A 235 -21.08 -13.51 -26.79
N ALA A 236 -20.17 -12.56 -26.53
CA ALA A 236 -20.00 -11.91 -25.24
C ALA A 236 -21.24 -11.10 -24.82
N LEU A 237 -21.66 -11.26 -23.57
CA LEU A 237 -22.82 -10.59 -22.97
C LEU A 237 -22.41 -9.54 -21.93
N ARG A 238 -21.36 -9.80 -21.14
CA ARG A 238 -20.89 -8.90 -20.08
C ARG A 238 -19.38 -9.00 -19.91
N ALA A 239 -18.73 -7.88 -19.63
CA ALA A 239 -17.31 -7.80 -19.26
C ALA A 239 -17.12 -6.97 -18.00
N ILE A 240 -16.11 -7.29 -17.20
CA ILE A 240 -15.73 -6.51 -16.01
C ILE A 240 -14.22 -6.29 -16.00
N GLY A 241 -13.76 -5.28 -15.29
CA GLY A 241 -12.32 -5.06 -15.15
C GLY A 241 -11.95 -3.95 -14.19
N THR A 242 -10.65 -3.73 -14.12
CA THR A 242 -10.01 -2.71 -13.31
C THR A 242 -9.24 -1.75 -14.18
N SER A 243 -9.15 -0.51 -13.72
CA SER A 243 -8.30 0.51 -14.29
C SER A 243 -7.41 1.15 -13.24
N GLN A 244 -6.18 1.46 -13.61
CA GLN A 244 -5.20 2.11 -12.75
C GLN A 244 -4.56 3.29 -13.49
N ASP A 245 -4.40 4.43 -12.81
CA ASP A 245 -3.58 5.53 -13.31
C ASP A 245 -2.10 5.16 -13.20
N ILE A 246 -1.40 5.20 -14.32
CA ILE A 246 0.04 4.97 -14.39
C ILE A 246 0.76 6.19 -14.98
N THR A 247 0.13 7.36 -14.97
CA THR A 247 0.65 8.62 -15.53
C THR A 247 1.94 9.02 -14.86
N ASP A 248 2.02 9.02 -13.54
CA ASP A 248 3.26 9.36 -12.83
C ASP A 248 4.39 8.38 -13.16
N ARG A 249 4.08 7.08 -13.25
CA ARG A 249 5.07 6.06 -13.65
C ARG A 249 5.56 6.30 -15.07
N LYS A 250 4.65 6.53 -16.03
CA LYS A 250 4.99 6.79 -17.43
C LYS A 250 5.67 8.14 -17.63
N HIS A 251 5.30 9.14 -16.86
CA HIS A 251 5.92 10.45 -16.87
C HIS A 251 7.33 10.38 -16.29
N ASN A 252 7.53 9.64 -15.20
CA ASN A 252 8.86 9.40 -14.64
C ASN A 252 9.72 8.58 -15.60
N GLU A 253 9.19 7.51 -16.22
CA GLU A 253 9.89 6.74 -17.25
C GLU A 253 10.26 7.62 -18.45
N ALA A 254 9.32 8.43 -18.95
CA ALA A 254 9.53 9.33 -20.08
C ALA A 254 10.45 10.50 -19.73
N GLN A 255 10.38 11.05 -18.51
CA GLN A 255 11.31 12.08 -18.02
C GLN A 255 12.70 11.51 -17.81
N ILE A 256 12.83 10.27 -17.33
CA ILE A 256 14.13 9.58 -17.22
C ILE A 256 14.72 9.39 -18.61
N ILE A 257 13.93 8.96 -19.60
CA ILE A 257 14.37 8.80 -20.98
C ILE A 257 14.67 10.17 -21.62
N GLN A 258 13.81 11.17 -21.45
CA GLN A 258 13.97 12.49 -22.06
C GLN A 258 15.09 13.29 -21.39
N ALA A 259 15.29 13.20 -20.08
CA ALA A 259 16.43 13.77 -19.37
C ALA A 259 17.74 13.01 -19.66
N ALA A 260 17.66 11.70 -19.94
CA ALA A 260 18.81 10.93 -20.39
C ALA A 260 19.25 11.33 -21.81
N HIS A 261 18.32 11.75 -22.68
CA HIS A 261 18.60 11.98 -24.11
C HIS A 261 18.52 13.45 -24.60
N HIS A 262 17.94 14.39 -23.84
CA HIS A 262 17.74 15.78 -24.28
C HIS A 262 18.20 16.82 -23.25
N ASP A 263 18.55 18.00 -23.74
CA ASP A 263 18.90 19.20 -22.98
C ASP A 263 17.63 19.91 -22.49
N TRP A 264 17.57 20.18 -21.19
CA TRP A 264 16.36 20.70 -20.54
C TRP A 264 15.98 22.13 -20.95
N LEU A 265 16.94 22.96 -21.36
CA LEU A 265 16.71 24.35 -21.71
C LEU A 265 16.24 24.51 -23.17
N THR A 266 16.87 23.79 -24.09
CA THR A 266 16.65 23.96 -25.53
C THR A 266 15.77 22.87 -26.14
N GLY A 267 15.58 21.74 -25.45
CA GLY A 267 14.89 20.56 -25.98
C GLY A 267 15.69 19.78 -27.03
N LEU A 268 16.88 20.25 -27.38
CA LEU A 268 17.78 19.55 -28.30
C LEU A 268 18.30 18.25 -27.68
N PRO A 269 18.63 17.23 -28.48
CA PRO A 269 19.42 16.09 -28.05
C PRO A 269 20.67 16.50 -27.24
N ASN A 270 20.93 15.80 -26.14
CA ASN A 270 22.08 16.03 -25.29
C ASN A 270 23.31 15.20 -25.72
N ARG A 271 24.41 15.30 -24.95
CA ARG A 271 25.64 14.57 -25.22
C ARG A 271 25.44 13.04 -25.33
N PHE A 272 24.58 12.44 -24.53
CA PHE A 272 24.33 10.99 -24.58
C PHE A 272 23.63 10.59 -25.88
N ALA A 273 22.59 11.33 -26.29
CA ALA A 273 21.92 11.10 -27.56
C ALA A 273 22.84 11.28 -28.78
N LEU A 274 23.77 12.24 -28.72
CA LEU A 274 24.80 12.40 -29.75
C LEU A 274 25.69 11.15 -29.87
N THR A 275 26.19 10.61 -28.75
CA THR A 275 27.04 9.41 -28.77
C THR A 275 26.33 8.22 -29.43
N CYS A 276 25.06 8.01 -29.08
CA CYS A 276 24.24 6.97 -29.71
C CYS A 276 24.01 7.23 -31.21
N HIS A 277 23.67 8.47 -31.58
CA HIS A 277 23.42 8.83 -32.98
C HIS A 277 24.68 8.68 -33.83
N LEU A 278 25.82 9.22 -33.39
CA LEU A 278 27.07 9.21 -34.11
C LEU A 278 27.56 7.77 -34.37
N ALA A 279 27.44 6.86 -33.39
CA ALA A 279 27.76 5.45 -33.60
C ALA A 279 26.94 4.82 -34.76
N THR A 280 25.64 5.13 -34.83
CA THR A 280 24.79 4.64 -35.93
C THR A 280 25.07 5.31 -37.27
N ALA A 281 25.38 6.62 -37.26
CA ALA A 281 25.72 7.39 -38.45
C ALA A 281 27.02 6.89 -39.10
N LEU A 282 28.07 6.67 -38.30
CA LEU A 282 29.35 6.13 -38.78
C LEU A 282 29.19 4.73 -39.40
N ALA A 283 28.37 3.87 -38.78
CA ALA A 283 28.07 2.54 -39.33
C ALA A 283 27.28 2.59 -40.65
N ARG A 284 26.48 3.64 -40.90
CA ARG A 284 25.82 3.86 -42.20
C ARG A 284 26.80 4.38 -43.23
N ALA A 285 27.59 5.38 -42.85
CA ALA A 285 28.60 6.00 -43.70
C ALA A 285 29.64 5.00 -44.21
N GLN A 286 30.11 4.12 -43.33
CA GLN A 286 31.02 3.02 -43.71
C GLN A 286 30.39 2.07 -44.76
N ARG A 287 29.09 1.77 -44.64
CA ARG A 287 28.37 0.89 -45.57
C ARG A 287 28.12 1.57 -46.92
N ASN A 288 27.79 2.85 -46.90
CA ASN A 288 27.42 3.63 -48.08
C ASN A 288 28.61 4.30 -48.75
N GLN A 289 29.82 4.19 -48.19
CA GLN A 289 31.04 4.88 -48.63
C GLN A 289 30.84 6.40 -48.72
N THR A 290 30.16 6.97 -47.71
CA THR A 290 29.95 8.41 -47.56
C THR A 290 30.74 8.96 -46.37
N LEU A 291 30.96 10.26 -46.35
CA LEU A 291 31.63 10.96 -45.25
C LEU A 291 30.59 11.47 -44.22
N VAL A 292 31.03 11.63 -42.97
CA VAL A 292 30.25 12.28 -41.90
C VAL A 292 31.04 13.44 -41.35
N ALA A 293 30.42 14.63 -41.29
CA ALA A 293 31.03 15.79 -40.66
C ALA A 293 30.45 16.04 -39.27
N VAL A 294 31.33 16.16 -38.28
CA VAL A 294 31.00 16.59 -36.92
C VAL A 294 31.43 18.04 -36.77
N CYS A 295 30.47 18.94 -36.56
CA CYS A 295 30.68 20.37 -36.44
C CYS A 295 30.39 20.81 -35.00
N MET A 296 31.41 21.20 -34.25
CA MET A 296 31.28 21.79 -32.92
C MET A 296 31.11 23.31 -33.06
N ILE A 297 30.12 23.88 -32.40
CA ILE A 297 29.74 25.30 -32.49
C ILE A 297 29.77 25.91 -31.10
N ASP A 298 30.41 27.06 -30.97
CA ASP A 298 30.42 27.87 -29.75
C ASP A 298 30.00 29.32 -30.10
N LEU A 299 29.17 29.93 -29.26
CA LEU A 299 28.69 31.29 -29.48
C LEU A 299 29.69 32.35 -29.02
N ASP A 300 30.05 33.22 -29.95
CA ASP A 300 30.90 34.36 -29.69
C ASP A 300 30.10 35.48 -28.99
N ASP A 301 30.68 36.02 -27.91
CA ASP A 301 30.15 37.18 -27.18
C ASP A 301 28.77 36.96 -26.53
N PHE A 302 28.42 35.71 -26.24
CA PHE A 302 27.19 35.35 -25.51
C PHE A 302 27.19 35.81 -24.03
N LYS A 303 28.35 35.81 -23.36
CA LYS A 303 28.45 36.23 -21.94
C LYS A 303 28.03 37.70 -21.71
N PRO A 304 28.49 38.68 -22.51
CA PRO A 304 27.96 40.04 -22.49
C PRO A 304 26.42 40.13 -22.60
N VAL A 305 25.77 39.22 -23.32
CA VAL A 305 24.31 39.20 -23.43
C VAL A 305 23.67 38.89 -22.07
N ASN A 306 24.17 37.86 -21.38
CA ASN A 306 23.72 37.53 -20.03
C ASN A 306 24.04 38.63 -19.01
N ASP A 307 25.21 39.25 -19.10
CA ASP A 307 25.66 40.29 -18.18
C ASP A 307 24.88 41.61 -18.37
N THR A 308 24.43 41.91 -19.59
CA THR A 308 23.75 43.17 -19.93
C THR A 308 22.24 43.08 -19.79
N TRP A 309 21.62 41.95 -20.16
CA TRP A 309 20.16 41.79 -20.20
C TRP A 309 19.61 40.67 -19.31
N GLY A 310 20.49 40.02 -18.53
CA GLY A 310 20.13 38.97 -17.58
C GLY A 310 20.10 37.57 -18.16
N HIS A 311 20.19 36.56 -17.29
CA HIS A 311 20.21 35.14 -17.68
C HIS A 311 18.95 34.69 -18.43
N GLU A 312 17.79 35.27 -18.14
CA GLU A 312 16.55 34.96 -18.87
C GLU A 312 16.62 35.37 -20.35
N ALA A 313 17.37 36.44 -20.66
CA ALA A 313 17.58 36.89 -22.03
C ALA A 313 18.51 35.95 -22.79
N GLY A 314 19.59 35.46 -22.15
CA GLY A 314 20.44 34.44 -22.75
C GLY A 314 19.75 33.10 -22.91
N ASP A 315 18.93 32.68 -21.95
CA ASP A 315 18.12 31.46 -22.08
C ASP A 315 17.12 31.55 -23.25
N ARG A 316 16.55 32.74 -23.48
CA ARG A 316 15.69 33.00 -24.64
C ARG A 316 16.47 32.93 -25.94
N LEU A 317 17.65 33.53 -26.00
CA LEU A 317 18.55 33.46 -27.16
C LEU A 317 18.90 32.01 -27.48
N LEU A 318 19.29 31.19 -26.49
CA LEU A 318 19.62 29.78 -26.70
C LEU A 318 18.41 28.98 -27.20
N ARG A 319 17.20 29.26 -26.71
CA ARG A 319 15.94 28.64 -27.20
C ARG A 319 15.58 29.06 -28.62
N ASP A 320 15.79 30.33 -28.98
CA ASP A 320 15.55 30.83 -30.35
C ASP A 320 16.58 30.25 -31.32
N LEU A 321 17.85 30.21 -30.92
CA LEU A 321 18.92 29.61 -31.70
C LEU A 321 18.66 28.13 -31.97
N ALA A 322 18.30 27.36 -30.93
CA ALA A 322 17.97 25.94 -31.09
C ALA A 322 16.86 25.71 -32.14
N ARG A 323 15.79 26.52 -32.10
CA ARG A 323 14.71 26.50 -33.10
C ARG A 323 15.20 26.88 -34.50
N ARG A 324 16.06 27.90 -34.62
CA ARG A 324 16.65 28.30 -35.92
C ARG A 324 17.50 27.16 -36.50
N LEU A 325 18.39 26.57 -35.71
CA LEU A 325 19.26 25.47 -36.14
C LEU A 325 18.45 24.22 -36.56
N GLN A 326 17.42 23.84 -35.79
CA GLN A 326 16.54 22.73 -36.15
C GLN A 326 15.77 22.95 -37.46
N SER A 327 15.33 24.18 -37.73
CA SER A 327 14.57 24.48 -38.96
C SER A 327 15.45 24.58 -40.22
N LEU A 328 16.76 24.81 -40.04
CA LEU A 328 17.73 24.91 -41.13
C LEU A 328 18.35 23.55 -41.49
N LEU A 329 18.44 22.60 -40.58
CA LEU A 329 19.08 21.32 -40.86
C LEU A 329 18.13 20.34 -41.56
N ARG A 330 18.68 19.42 -42.37
CA ARG A 330 17.87 18.39 -43.03
C ARG A 330 17.38 17.41 -41.96
N LYS A 331 16.30 16.66 -42.25
CA LYS A 331 15.82 15.59 -41.36
C LYS A 331 16.87 14.49 -41.10
N THR A 332 17.85 14.36 -41.98
CA THR A 332 18.98 13.42 -41.88
C THR A 332 20.13 13.95 -41.03
N ASP A 333 20.19 15.27 -40.79
CA ASP A 333 21.24 15.88 -40.01
C ASP A 333 20.84 15.91 -38.53
N PHE A 334 21.82 15.80 -37.64
CA PHE A 334 21.58 15.85 -36.20
C PHE A 334 22.06 17.18 -35.64
N VAL A 335 21.30 17.74 -34.71
CA VAL A 335 21.70 18.91 -33.91
C VAL A 335 21.48 18.61 -32.44
N GLY A 336 22.48 18.92 -31.62
CA GLY A 336 22.42 18.74 -30.17
C GLY A 336 23.00 19.94 -29.42
N ARG A 337 22.69 20.06 -28.13
CA ARG A 337 23.34 21.01 -27.22
C ARG A 337 24.10 20.24 -26.15
N LEU A 338 25.38 20.58 -25.97
CA LEU A 338 26.26 19.87 -25.03
C LEU A 338 26.30 20.52 -23.65
N GLY A 339 25.92 21.79 -23.57
CA GLY A 339 25.83 22.59 -22.34
C GLY A 339 26.27 24.02 -22.59
N GLY A 340 25.81 24.98 -21.78
CA GLY A 340 26.21 26.39 -21.92
C GLY A 340 25.83 26.97 -23.30
N ASP A 341 26.82 27.52 -24.00
CA ASP A 341 26.75 28.10 -25.34
C ASP A 341 27.26 27.15 -26.45
N GLU A 342 27.48 25.87 -26.14
CA GLU A 342 28.02 24.87 -27.06
C GLU A 342 26.93 24.02 -27.74
N PHE A 343 26.95 24.00 -29.07
CA PHE A 343 26.08 23.21 -29.93
C PHE A 343 26.91 22.27 -30.81
N VAL A 344 26.30 21.17 -31.23
CA VAL A 344 26.92 20.22 -32.18
C VAL A 344 25.98 19.97 -33.34
N VAL A 345 26.54 19.87 -34.54
CA VAL A 345 25.82 19.48 -35.75
C VAL A 345 26.54 18.31 -36.40
N VAL A 346 25.82 17.24 -36.73
CA VAL A 346 26.34 16.10 -37.49
C VAL A 346 25.65 16.07 -38.86
N MET A 347 26.45 16.07 -39.91
CA MET A 347 25.98 16.00 -41.30
C MET A 347 26.36 14.64 -41.89
N GLU A 348 25.35 13.86 -42.26
CA GLU A 348 25.50 12.54 -42.88
C GLU A 348 25.50 12.64 -44.42
N ASP A 349 25.92 11.57 -45.09
CA ASP A 349 25.84 11.40 -46.55
C ASP A 349 26.63 12.41 -47.41
N LEU A 350 27.76 12.89 -46.90
CA LEU A 350 28.65 13.79 -47.65
C LEU A 350 29.44 13.02 -48.72
N GLN A 351 29.53 13.58 -49.92
CA GLN A 351 30.23 12.97 -51.06
C GLN A 351 31.66 13.50 -51.13
N GLU A 352 32.65 12.60 -51.16
CA GLU A 352 34.08 12.95 -51.11
C GLU A 352 34.51 13.95 -52.20
N VAL A 353 33.98 13.80 -53.42
CA VAL A 353 34.31 14.65 -54.58
C VAL A 353 33.84 16.10 -54.44
N ASP A 354 32.85 16.38 -53.59
CA ASP A 354 32.22 17.71 -53.44
C ASP A 354 32.10 18.16 -51.98
N THR A 355 32.84 17.53 -51.07
CA THR A 355 32.70 17.73 -49.62
C THR A 355 32.92 19.17 -49.20
N LEU A 356 33.94 19.84 -49.75
CA LEU A 356 34.25 21.23 -49.40
C LEU A 356 33.14 22.20 -49.81
N HIS A 357 32.50 22.00 -50.96
CA HIS A 357 31.36 22.83 -51.36
C HIS A 357 30.11 22.54 -50.52
N GLN A 358 29.84 21.25 -50.23
CA GLN A 358 28.72 20.83 -49.38
C GLN A 358 28.83 21.40 -47.97
N LEU A 359 30.02 21.34 -47.38
CA LEU A 359 30.32 21.93 -46.08
C LEU A 359 30.22 23.45 -46.13
N SER A 360 30.82 24.12 -47.12
CA SER A 360 30.78 25.58 -47.23
C SER A 360 29.34 26.11 -47.31
N PHE A 361 28.46 25.43 -48.06
CA PHE A 361 27.06 25.81 -48.16
C PHE A 361 26.30 25.56 -46.84
N ALA A 362 26.54 24.43 -46.17
CA ALA A 362 25.92 24.14 -44.88
C ALA A 362 26.39 25.09 -43.78
N MET A 363 27.68 25.41 -43.76
CA MET A 363 28.30 26.41 -42.89
C MET A 363 27.65 27.78 -43.10
N GLN A 364 27.57 28.29 -44.33
CA GLN A 364 26.98 29.60 -44.59
C GLN A 364 25.52 29.72 -44.09
N ARG A 365 24.75 28.62 -44.15
CA ARG A 365 23.39 28.56 -43.60
C ARG A 365 23.36 28.63 -42.07
N LEU A 366 24.28 27.91 -41.40
CA LEU A 366 24.44 27.97 -39.95
C LEU A 366 24.84 29.38 -39.51
N HIS A 367 25.77 30.02 -40.22
CA HIS A 367 26.22 31.39 -39.96
C HIS A 367 25.08 32.40 -39.99
N GLN A 368 24.27 32.35 -41.07
CA GLN A 368 23.12 33.25 -41.23
C GLN A 368 22.09 33.08 -40.09
N ALA A 369 21.95 31.88 -39.52
CA ALA A 369 21.05 31.62 -38.40
C ALA A 369 21.43 32.37 -37.13
N VAL A 370 22.74 32.57 -36.93
CA VAL A 370 23.31 33.11 -35.69
C VAL A 370 23.59 34.59 -35.78
N GLU A 371 24.04 35.09 -36.92
CA GLU A 371 24.21 36.54 -37.12
C GLU A 371 22.88 37.29 -37.26
N SER A 372 21.78 36.57 -37.52
CA SER A 372 20.46 37.20 -37.51
C SER A 372 20.14 37.72 -36.09
N PRO A 373 19.80 39.01 -35.90
CA PRO A 373 19.60 39.56 -34.57
C PRO A 373 18.54 38.81 -33.75
N PHE A 374 18.76 38.69 -32.45
CA PHE A 374 17.85 38.03 -31.51
C PHE A 374 17.05 39.08 -30.74
N ALA A 375 15.73 39.05 -30.88
CA ALA A 375 14.86 40.00 -30.20
C ALA A 375 14.85 39.74 -28.68
N ILE A 376 15.33 40.71 -27.91
CA ILE A 376 15.25 40.76 -26.45
C ILE A 376 14.08 41.68 -26.04
N GLU A 377 13.62 41.60 -24.79
CA GLU A 377 12.54 42.45 -24.27
C GLU A 377 12.83 43.96 -24.45
N ASN A 378 11.76 44.74 -24.64
CA ASN A 378 11.76 46.19 -24.87
C ASN A 378 12.29 46.66 -26.25
N GLY A 379 12.28 45.80 -27.27
CA GLY A 379 12.58 46.19 -28.65
C GLY A 379 14.08 46.40 -28.94
N VAL A 380 14.93 45.73 -28.16
CA VAL A 380 16.39 45.72 -28.33
C VAL A 380 16.79 44.38 -28.93
N ASP A 381 17.60 44.40 -29.99
CA ASP A 381 18.14 43.20 -30.61
C ASP A 381 19.56 42.91 -30.09
N ALA A 382 19.86 41.64 -29.84
CA ALA A 382 21.21 41.16 -29.54
C ALA A 382 21.84 40.47 -30.75
N GLU A 383 23.08 40.82 -31.03
CA GLU A 383 23.91 40.18 -32.05
C GLU A 383 24.95 39.30 -31.36
N VAL A 384 25.06 38.05 -31.80
CA VAL A 384 26.09 37.10 -31.35
C VAL A 384 26.77 36.50 -32.57
N GLY A 385 28.06 36.22 -32.44
CA GLY A 385 28.80 35.49 -33.47
C GLY A 385 28.81 33.99 -33.20
N MET A 386 29.51 33.25 -34.05
CA MET A 386 29.86 31.86 -33.78
C MET A 386 31.31 31.56 -34.15
N THR A 387 31.83 30.52 -33.52
CA THR A 387 33.04 29.83 -33.94
C THR A 387 32.72 28.36 -34.13
N VAL A 388 33.16 27.77 -35.26
CA VAL A 388 32.87 26.37 -35.59
C VAL A 388 34.16 25.59 -35.85
N GLY A 389 34.27 24.39 -35.29
CA GLY A 389 35.30 23.42 -35.61
C GLY A 389 34.70 22.18 -36.27
N VAL A 390 35.35 21.68 -37.32
CA VAL A 390 34.82 20.59 -38.15
C VAL A 390 35.82 19.43 -38.19
N ALA A 391 35.33 18.21 -37.94
CA ALA A 391 36.06 16.96 -38.14
C ALA A 391 35.29 16.02 -39.07
N LEU A 392 36.02 15.29 -39.91
CA LEU A 392 35.48 14.41 -40.95
C LEU A 392 35.80 12.94 -40.68
N TYR A 393 34.76 12.10 -40.68
CA TYR A 393 34.94 10.66 -40.80
C TYR A 393 35.13 10.26 -42.27
N PRO A 394 36.10 9.38 -42.60
CA PRO A 394 37.03 8.70 -41.69
C PRO A 394 38.39 9.42 -41.49
N HIS A 395 38.60 10.59 -42.10
CA HIS A 395 39.90 11.26 -42.18
C HIS A 395 40.47 11.72 -40.82
N ASP A 396 39.64 12.31 -39.97
CA ASP A 396 40.02 12.90 -38.69
C ASP A 396 39.73 11.97 -37.49
N GLY A 397 39.25 10.75 -37.75
CA GLY A 397 38.98 9.74 -36.74
C GLY A 397 37.99 8.68 -37.20
N ALA A 398 38.16 7.44 -36.73
CA ALA A 398 37.28 6.32 -37.04
C ALA A 398 36.20 6.06 -35.97
N GLU A 399 36.34 6.67 -34.78
CA GLU A 399 35.46 6.48 -33.63
C GLU A 399 34.78 7.81 -33.23
N PRO A 400 33.55 7.76 -32.68
CA PRO A 400 32.79 8.95 -32.26
C PRO A 400 33.59 9.92 -31.38
N ASP A 401 34.29 9.42 -30.36
CA ASP A 401 35.04 10.26 -29.41
C ASP A 401 36.29 10.89 -30.03
N ALA A 402 36.88 10.27 -31.06
CA ALA A 402 38.01 10.85 -31.78
C ALA A 402 37.57 12.05 -32.63
N LEU A 403 36.47 11.90 -33.37
CA LEU A 403 35.90 12.97 -34.19
C LEU A 403 35.44 14.15 -33.36
N MET A 404 34.78 13.89 -32.23
CA MET A 404 34.35 14.94 -31.30
C MET A 404 35.52 15.76 -30.74
N ARG A 405 36.63 15.09 -30.38
CA ARG A 405 37.84 15.78 -29.90
C ARG A 405 38.50 16.61 -30.99
N GLN A 406 38.57 16.11 -32.22
CA GLN A 406 39.17 16.87 -33.32
C GLN A 406 38.31 18.09 -33.71
N ALA A 407 36.99 17.95 -33.72
CA ALA A 407 36.08 19.07 -33.97
C ALA A 407 36.20 20.14 -32.87
N ASP A 408 36.29 19.75 -31.60
CA ASP A 408 36.49 20.66 -30.48
C ASP A 408 37.87 21.37 -30.54
N ALA A 409 38.94 20.62 -30.87
CA ALA A 409 40.28 21.18 -31.03
C ALA A 409 40.34 22.24 -32.14
N ALA A 410 39.74 21.95 -33.31
CA ALA A 410 39.65 22.87 -34.43
C ALA A 410 38.84 24.14 -34.06
N MET A 411 37.75 23.98 -33.32
CA MET A 411 36.94 25.10 -32.83
C MET A 411 37.74 25.99 -31.87
N TYR A 412 38.45 25.37 -30.92
CA TYR A 412 39.23 26.09 -29.93
C TYR A 412 40.37 26.90 -30.56
N GLN A 413 41.06 26.35 -31.55
CA GLN A 413 42.09 27.06 -32.32
C GLN A 413 41.50 28.27 -33.06
N ALA A 414 40.35 28.09 -33.72
CA ALA A 414 39.64 29.19 -34.38
C ALA A 414 39.22 30.29 -33.38
N LYS A 415 38.88 29.92 -32.14
CA LYS A 415 38.51 30.85 -31.07
C LYS A 415 39.72 31.59 -30.48
N GLN A 416 40.87 30.94 -30.34
CA GLN A 416 42.11 31.58 -29.86
C GLN A 416 42.60 32.68 -30.82
N HIS A 417 42.40 32.49 -32.12
CA HIS A 417 42.80 33.44 -33.16
C HIS A 417 41.65 34.33 -33.65
N LYS A 418 40.59 34.53 -32.85
CA LYS A 418 39.36 35.28 -33.23
C LYS A 418 39.61 36.65 -33.87
N SER A 419 40.65 37.38 -33.46
CA SER A 419 41.00 38.70 -34.01
C SER A 419 41.82 38.66 -35.31
N THR A 420 42.42 37.52 -35.64
CA THR A 420 43.31 37.33 -36.81
C THR A 420 42.83 36.24 -37.77
N ARG A 421 41.71 35.55 -37.45
CA ARG A 421 41.16 34.46 -38.26
C ARG A 421 40.62 34.99 -39.59
N ARG A 422 40.85 34.23 -40.68
CA ARG A 422 40.28 34.52 -42.01
C ARG A 422 38.88 33.94 -42.20
N SER A 423 38.52 32.92 -41.42
CA SER A 423 37.24 32.22 -41.46
C SER A 423 36.73 32.00 -40.03
N TRP A 424 35.42 32.00 -39.86
CA TRP A 424 34.75 31.73 -38.59
C TRP A 424 34.53 30.23 -38.30
N TRP A 425 34.89 29.38 -39.26
CA TRP A 425 34.95 27.93 -39.12
C TRP A 425 36.31 27.38 -39.57
N HIS A 426 36.75 26.28 -38.97
CA HIS A 426 38.04 25.64 -39.23
C HIS A 426 37.93 24.11 -39.27
N MET A 427 38.68 23.46 -40.16
CA MET A 427 38.72 21.99 -40.28
C MET A 427 39.95 21.41 -39.58
N ALA A 428 39.78 20.24 -38.96
CA ALA A 428 40.87 19.54 -38.29
C ALA A 428 42.03 19.14 -39.24
N ALA A 429 41.77 18.98 -40.54
CA ALA A 429 42.75 18.54 -41.53
C ALA A 429 43.74 19.62 -42.02
N ASP A 430 43.61 20.89 -41.61
CA ASP A 430 44.43 22.00 -42.13
C ASP A 430 45.84 22.14 -41.49
N GLU A 431 46.20 21.34 -40.47
CA GLU A 431 47.57 21.30 -39.94
C GLU A 431 48.03 19.86 -39.63
N THR A 432 48.91 19.33 -40.48
CA THR A 432 49.62 18.04 -40.32
C THR A 432 50.68 18.00 -39.21
N GLU A 433 50.82 19.00 -38.35
CA GLU A 433 51.82 18.99 -37.28
C GLU A 433 51.23 19.59 -35.99
N TYR A 434 51.40 18.87 -34.87
CA TYR A 434 51.02 19.19 -33.49
C TYR A 434 49.78 18.50 -32.89
N HIS A 435 50.08 17.30 -32.37
CA HIS A 435 49.47 16.58 -31.23
C HIS A 435 48.63 15.33 -31.53
N ASN A 436 49.32 14.33 -32.08
CA ASN A 436 49.18 12.96 -31.57
C ASN A 436 49.70 12.91 -30.11
N GLU A 437 48.87 13.29 -29.15
CA GLU A 437 48.94 12.71 -27.80
C GLU A 437 47.77 11.72 -27.65
N PRO A 438 48.03 10.53 -27.07
CA PRO A 438 46.99 9.52 -26.89
C PRO A 438 45.83 10.07 -26.06
N ILE A 439 44.63 9.52 -26.27
CA ILE A 439 43.40 9.79 -25.52
C ILE A 439 43.72 9.71 -24.02
N ASP A 440 43.88 10.85 -23.35
CA ASP A 440 44.10 10.85 -21.91
C ASP A 440 42.74 10.65 -21.25
N HIS A 441 42.49 9.43 -20.79
CA HIS A 441 41.31 9.08 -20.00
C HIS A 441 41.25 10.01 -18.78
N PHE A 442 40.28 10.93 -18.75
CA PHE A 442 40.14 11.86 -17.63
C PHE A 442 39.47 11.14 -16.46
N GLU A 443 40.30 10.65 -15.55
CA GLU A 443 39.83 10.03 -14.31
C GLU A 443 39.38 11.11 -13.30
N VAL A 444 38.09 11.12 -12.94
CA VAL A 444 37.48 12.02 -11.93
C VAL A 444 38.16 11.95 -10.55
N TYR A 445 38.79 10.81 -10.25
CA TYR A 445 39.55 10.55 -9.02
C TYR A 445 41.07 10.45 -9.27
N GLY A 446 41.51 10.74 -10.50
CA GLY A 446 42.90 10.63 -10.91
C GLY A 446 43.75 11.83 -10.50
N LYS A 447 45.06 11.71 -10.75
CA LYS A 447 46.06 12.73 -10.39
C LYS A 447 45.81 14.08 -11.07
N GLU A 448 45.27 14.07 -12.28
CA GLU A 448 44.95 15.29 -13.03
C GLU A 448 43.78 16.05 -12.39
N ALA A 449 42.71 15.34 -12.00
CA ALA A 449 41.60 15.91 -11.25
C ALA A 449 42.06 16.49 -9.91
N GLY A 450 42.94 15.79 -9.18
CA GLY A 450 43.52 16.27 -7.93
C GLY A 450 44.30 17.58 -8.08
N ARG A 451 45.15 17.71 -9.12
CA ARG A 451 45.87 18.96 -9.40
C ARG A 451 44.92 20.12 -9.70
N LEU A 452 43.85 19.85 -10.45
CA LEU A 452 42.86 20.85 -10.83
C LEU A 452 42.09 21.36 -9.61
N LEU A 453 41.59 20.45 -8.76
CA LEU A 453 40.92 20.77 -7.49
C LEU A 453 41.85 21.58 -6.56
N LEU A 454 43.13 21.21 -6.46
CA LEU A 454 44.11 21.94 -5.65
C LEU A 454 44.30 23.38 -6.15
N LYS A 455 44.40 23.56 -7.48
CA LYS A 455 44.54 24.87 -8.13
C LYS A 455 43.31 25.76 -7.89
N THR A 456 42.11 25.19 -7.82
CA THR A 456 40.85 25.93 -7.66
C THR A 456 40.26 25.90 -6.25
N ARG A 457 41.02 25.46 -5.24
CA ARG A 457 40.56 25.32 -3.85
C ARG A 457 39.87 26.56 -3.27
N GLN A 458 40.38 27.77 -3.58
CA GLN A 458 39.81 29.02 -3.08
C GLN A 458 38.44 29.31 -3.70
N LEU A 459 38.29 29.01 -5.00
CA LEU A 459 37.01 29.14 -5.70
C LEU A 459 35.97 28.19 -5.13
N ILE A 460 36.36 26.93 -4.91
CA ILE A 460 35.51 25.91 -4.30
C ILE A 460 35.08 26.37 -2.90
N ALA A 461 36.01 26.86 -2.08
CA ALA A 461 35.69 27.36 -0.74
C ALA A 461 34.69 28.53 -0.76
N THR A 462 34.83 29.47 -1.69
CA THR A 462 33.87 30.58 -1.86
C THR A 462 32.49 30.06 -2.27
N ALA A 463 32.42 29.13 -3.21
CA ALA A 463 31.16 28.53 -3.66
C ALA A 463 30.44 27.77 -2.53
N VAL A 464 31.18 26.96 -1.77
CA VAL A 464 30.65 26.22 -0.62
C VAL A 464 30.13 27.19 0.46
N ASN A 465 30.87 28.25 0.80
CA ASN A 465 30.43 29.23 1.80
C ASN A 465 29.16 29.98 1.35
N SER A 466 29.09 30.37 0.06
CA SER A 466 27.90 31.02 -0.52
C SER A 466 26.68 30.10 -0.43
N TYR A 467 26.85 28.83 -0.81
CA TYR A 467 25.81 27.82 -0.72
C TYR A 467 25.33 27.61 0.72
N ILE A 468 26.23 27.41 1.69
CA ILE A 468 25.86 27.21 3.09
C ILE A 468 25.08 28.41 3.64
N SER A 469 25.52 29.64 3.35
CA SER A 469 24.81 30.84 3.79
C SER A 469 23.38 30.89 3.23
N ARG A 470 23.17 30.48 1.99
CA ARG A 470 21.86 30.52 1.31
C ARG A 470 20.97 29.35 1.70
N PHE A 471 21.52 28.15 1.85
CA PHE A 471 20.77 26.94 2.19
C PHE A 471 20.09 27.03 3.56
N TYR A 472 20.74 27.64 4.55
CA TYR A 472 20.16 27.79 5.89
C TYR A 472 19.27 29.03 6.06
N GLN A 473 19.14 29.89 5.04
CA GLN A 473 18.17 30.99 5.02
C GLN A 473 16.80 30.42 4.61
N HIS A 474 15.86 30.39 5.56
CA HIS A 474 14.51 29.89 5.31
C HIS A 474 13.52 31.05 5.39
N ASP A 475 12.78 31.27 4.30
CA ASP A 475 11.79 32.36 4.20
C ASP A 475 10.44 31.99 4.84
N SER A 476 10.17 30.69 5.07
CA SER A 476 8.91 30.19 5.63
C SER A 476 9.12 29.30 6.87
N PRO A 477 8.56 29.67 8.04
CA PRO A 477 8.70 28.92 9.28
C PRO A 477 7.94 27.58 9.30
N ASP A 478 6.97 27.37 8.41
CA ASP A 478 6.11 26.17 8.37
C ASP A 478 6.61 25.09 7.38
N SER A 479 7.76 25.31 6.73
CA SER A 479 8.36 24.33 5.83
C SER A 479 8.87 23.08 6.56
N GLN A 480 8.92 21.92 5.90
CA GLN A 480 9.43 20.68 6.52
C GLN A 480 10.90 20.82 6.93
N GLU A 481 11.69 21.56 6.14
CA GLU A 481 13.07 21.95 6.43
C GLU A 481 13.15 22.74 7.74
N ALA A 482 12.30 23.77 7.89
CA ALA A 482 12.27 24.61 9.08
C ALA A 482 11.87 23.82 10.34
N LEU A 483 10.93 22.88 10.23
CA LEU A 483 10.55 21.97 11.32
C LEU A 483 11.74 21.12 11.79
N ILE A 484 12.48 20.51 10.86
CA ILE A 484 13.69 19.75 11.20
C ILE A 484 14.73 20.66 11.90
N PHE A 485 15.00 21.85 11.37
CA PHE A 485 15.99 22.74 11.97
C PHE A 485 15.56 23.33 13.31
N SER A 486 14.26 23.54 13.53
CA SER A 486 13.72 24.02 14.82
C SER A 486 13.94 23.04 15.97
N SER A 487 14.21 21.76 15.67
CA SER A 487 14.53 20.75 16.69
C SER A 487 15.94 20.89 17.29
N LEU A 488 16.81 21.69 16.65
CA LEU A 488 18.22 21.88 17.03
C LEU A 488 18.43 23.11 17.91
N ARG A 489 19.37 23.02 18.86
CA ARG A 489 19.88 24.20 19.60
C ARG A 489 20.63 25.13 18.64
N THR A 490 20.70 26.42 18.97
CA THR A 490 21.49 27.39 18.19
C THR A 490 22.96 26.95 18.03
N SER A 491 23.55 26.38 19.08
CA SER A 491 24.92 25.82 19.02
C SER A 491 25.02 24.58 18.12
N GLU A 492 24.03 23.70 18.14
CA GLU A 492 23.97 22.51 17.28
C GLU A 492 23.75 22.89 15.81
N GLN A 493 22.92 23.90 15.54
CA GLN A 493 22.72 24.43 14.19
C GLN A 493 24.01 25.04 13.63
N GLN A 494 24.76 25.79 14.44
CA GLN A 494 26.08 26.32 14.04
C GLN A 494 27.10 25.20 13.77
N GLN A 495 27.10 24.16 14.60
CA GLN A 495 27.95 22.98 14.39
C GLN A 495 27.54 22.21 13.12
N LEU A 496 26.25 22.06 12.84
CA LEU A 496 25.76 21.42 11.63
C LEU A 496 26.15 22.21 10.38
N GLN A 497 26.04 23.53 10.41
CA GLN A 497 26.50 24.40 9.31
C GLN A 497 27.99 24.27 9.05
N ALA A 498 28.81 24.20 10.11
CA ALA A 498 30.24 23.96 9.99
C ALA A 498 30.54 22.56 9.42
N ALA A 499 29.89 21.52 9.94
CA ALA A 499 30.05 20.14 9.46
C ALA A 499 29.61 19.98 7.99
N HIS A 500 28.51 20.62 7.57
CA HIS A 500 28.02 20.59 6.20
C HIS A 500 29.00 21.28 5.24
N ARG A 501 29.60 22.40 5.67
CA ARG A 501 30.66 23.08 4.92
C ARG A 501 31.89 22.19 4.76
N ASP A 502 32.38 21.63 5.86
CA ASP A 502 33.56 20.76 5.86
C ASP A 502 33.32 19.50 5.01
N PHE A 503 32.10 18.96 5.06
CA PHE A 503 31.68 17.86 4.21
C PHE A 503 31.81 18.18 2.71
N LEU A 504 31.26 19.31 2.24
CA LEU A 504 31.35 19.69 0.83
C LEU A 504 32.80 20.00 0.41
N LEU A 505 33.61 20.55 1.30
CA LEU A 505 35.04 20.75 1.05
C LEU A 505 35.79 19.41 0.94
N ASN A 506 35.47 18.44 1.80
CA ASN A 506 36.06 17.09 1.76
C ASN A 506 35.60 16.30 0.54
N LEU A 507 34.35 16.47 0.09
CA LEU A 507 33.83 15.87 -1.14
C LEU A 507 34.66 16.31 -2.35
N LEU A 508 35.05 17.58 -2.38
CA LEU A 508 35.81 18.21 -3.45
C LEU A 508 37.31 18.33 -3.13
N ALA A 509 37.81 17.55 -2.16
CA ALA A 509 39.23 17.52 -1.86
C ALA A 509 40.02 16.79 -2.97
N PRO A 510 41.28 17.18 -3.23
CA PRO A 510 42.10 16.59 -4.28
C PRO A 510 42.32 15.08 -4.15
N ASP A 511 42.30 14.57 -2.92
CA ASP A 511 42.64 13.21 -2.51
C ASP A 511 41.42 12.34 -2.18
N SER A 512 40.20 12.87 -2.30
CA SER A 512 38.98 12.07 -2.10
C SER A 512 38.91 10.93 -3.10
N GLN A 513 38.39 9.79 -2.66
CA GLN A 513 38.19 8.59 -3.48
C GLN A 513 36.70 8.25 -3.56
N ALA A 514 36.28 7.61 -4.65
CA ALA A 514 34.89 7.20 -4.87
C ALA A 514 34.33 6.38 -3.70
N GLU A 515 35.12 5.45 -3.17
CA GLU A 515 34.70 4.57 -2.07
C GLU A 515 34.43 5.37 -0.77
N HIS A 516 35.30 6.31 -0.41
CA HIS A 516 35.09 7.16 0.76
C HIS A 516 33.85 8.05 0.61
N ILE A 517 33.64 8.63 -0.58
CA ILE A 517 32.45 9.44 -0.87
C ILE A 517 31.18 8.60 -0.74
N ARG A 518 31.20 7.36 -1.23
CA ARG A 518 30.06 6.43 -1.11
C ARG A 518 29.79 6.08 0.35
N GLN A 519 30.83 5.80 1.13
CA GLN A 519 30.71 5.48 2.56
C GLN A 519 30.16 6.66 3.37
N ASP A 520 30.64 7.87 3.12
CA ASP A 520 30.11 9.09 3.74
C ASP A 520 28.67 9.36 3.32
N GLY A 521 28.35 9.16 2.04
CA GLY A 521 26.99 9.23 1.50
C GLY A 521 26.05 8.23 2.20
N GLN A 522 26.46 6.98 2.36
CA GLN A 522 25.68 5.97 3.07
C GLN A 522 25.46 6.35 4.54
N LYS A 523 26.50 6.87 5.22
CA LYS A 523 26.40 7.32 6.61
C LYS A 523 25.40 8.48 6.76
N LEU A 524 25.47 9.47 5.88
CA LEU A 524 24.53 10.60 5.87
C LEU A 524 23.12 10.16 5.50
N GLY A 525 22.96 9.30 4.49
CA GLY A 525 21.68 8.74 4.08
C GLY A 525 20.94 8.04 5.22
N ARG A 526 21.66 7.26 6.03
CA ARG A 526 21.09 6.64 7.23
C ARG A 526 20.55 7.68 8.22
N ILE A 527 21.30 8.75 8.47
CA ILE A 527 20.87 9.83 9.37
C ILE A 527 19.67 10.57 8.79
N HIS A 528 19.69 10.90 7.50
CA HIS A 528 18.60 11.57 6.80
C HIS A 528 17.30 10.77 6.81
N GLY A 529 17.37 9.45 6.60
CA GLY A 529 16.23 8.55 6.72
C GLY A 529 15.61 8.54 8.12
N LEU A 530 16.42 8.70 9.17
CA LEU A 530 15.97 8.79 10.56
C LEU A 530 15.33 10.15 10.88
N VAL A 531 16.00 11.25 10.54
CA VAL A 531 15.59 12.62 10.90
C VAL A 531 14.40 13.11 10.04
N GLY A 532 14.07 12.41 8.96
CA GLY A 532 12.93 12.72 8.10
C GLY A 532 13.25 13.63 6.93
N VAL A 533 14.51 13.68 6.48
CA VAL A 533 14.90 14.38 5.26
C VAL A 533 14.43 13.56 4.05
N THR A 534 13.60 14.16 3.20
CA THR A 534 12.96 13.46 2.08
C THR A 534 13.83 13.47 0.82
N PRO A 535 13.66 12.51 -0.12
CA PRO A 535 14.37 12.51 -1.39
C PRO A 535 14.28 13.83 -2.19
N PRO A 536 13.10 14.49 -2.29
CA PRO A 536 13.00 15.80 -2.95
C PRO A 536 13.91 16.87 -2.33
N MET A 537 14.01 16.91 -0.99
CA MET A 537 14.87 17.88 -0.29
C MET A 537 16.36 17.69 -0.63
N LEU A 538 16.82 16.44 -0.73
CA LEU A 538 18.20 16.11 -1.09
C LEU A 538 18.51 16.48 -2.55
N VAL A 539 17.60 16.17 -3.47
CA VAL A 539 17.76 16.52 -4.89
C VAL A 539 17.81 18.05 -5.06
N GLN A 540 16.89 18.76 -4.41
CA GLN A 540 16.85 20.22 -4.45
C GLN A 540 18.10 20.87 -3.84
N SER A 541 18.62 20.30 -2.75
CA SER A 541 19.87 20.73 -2.12
C SER A 541 21.07 20.60 -3.06
N VAL A 542 21.21 19.47 -3.77
CA VAL A 542 22.28 19.26 -4.75
C VAL A 542 22.16 20.21 -5.93
N GLU A 543 20.95 20.42 -6.44
CA GLU A 543 20.71 21.34 -7.57
C GLU A 543 21.03 22.80 -7.19
N LEU A 544 20.67 23.21 -5.97
CA LEU A 544 21.03 24.52 -5.45
C LEU A 544 22.55 24.71 -5.37
N PHE A 545 23.29 23.69 -4.93
CA PHE A 545 24.76 23.74 -4.90
C PHE A 545 25.36 23.80 -6.31
N ARG A 546 24.87 22.99 -7.26
CA ARG A 546 25.31 22.98 -8.67
C ARG A 546 25.17 24.34 -9.33
N ARG A 547 24.02 24.98 -9.16
CA ARG A 547 23.76 26.33 -9.69
C ARG A 547 24.74 27.35 -9.10
N GLN A 548 24.92 27.35 -7.78
CA GLN A 548 25.86 28.26 -7.10
C GLN A 548 27.30 28.02 -7.51
N PHE A 549 27.72 26.77 -7.67
CA PHE A 549 29.06 26.41 -8.11
C PHE A 549 29.31 26.88 -9.56
N SER A 550 28.34 26.68 -10.45
CA SER A 550 28.42 27.11 -11.85
C SER A 550 28.52 28.63 -11.98
N GLU A 551 27.73 29.39 -11.23
CA GLU A 551 27.80 30.86 -11.17
C GLU A 551 29.20 31.35 -10.75
N GLN A 552 29.82 30.71 -9.74
CA GLN A 552 31.17 31.06 -9.29
C GLN A 552 32.24 30.69 -10.32
N LEU A 553 32.06 29.57 -11.02
CA LEU A 553 33.00 29.11 -12.05
C LEU A 553 33.00 30.03 -13.29
N GLN A 554 31.83 30.56 -13.68
CA GLN A 554 31.69 31.53 -14.78
C GLN A 554 32.42 32.86 -14.52
N ARG A 555 32.59 33.24 -13.25
CA ARG A 555 33.30 34.46 -12.82
C ARG A 555 34.82 34.27 -12.75
N ALA A 556 35.31 33.03 -12.79
CA ALA A 556 36.72 32.73 -12.62
C ALA A 556 37.50 32.73 -13.94
N LEU A 557 38.73 33.24 -13.93
CA LEU A 557 39.65 33.27 -15.07
C LEU A 557 40.34 31.89 -15.24
N LEU A 558 39.58 30.88 -15.66
CA LEU A 558 40.06 29.53 -15.94
C LEU A 558 39.90 29.18 -17.44
N PRO A 559 40.83 28.42 -18.04
CA PRO A 559 40.67 27.84 -19.37
C PRO A 559 39.41 26.96 -19.45
N ILE A 560 38.75 26.93 -20.61
CA ILE A 560 37.46 26.23 -20.79
C ILE A 560 37.56 24.72 -20.47
N ARG A 561 38.64 24.06 -20.89
CA ARG A 561 38.95 22.65 -20.56
C ARG A 561 39.08 22.40 -19.06
N GLN A 562 39.61 23.37 -18.31
CA GLN A 562 39.71 23.30 -16.85
C GLN A 562 38.35 23.53 -16.18
N ARG A 563 37.50 24.39 -16.74
CA ARG A 563 36.12 24.58 -16.26
C ARG A 563 35.27 23.33 -16.50
N TYR A 564 35.30 22.77 -17.71
CA TYR A 564 34.58 21.55 -18.07
C TYR A 564 34.93 20.39 -17.13
N ARG A 565 36.24 20.14 -16.97
CA ARG A 565 36.74 19.09 -16.06
C ARG A 565 36.35 19.32 -14.60
N LEU A 566 36.26 20.57 -14.13
CA LEU A 566 35.78 20.88 -12.78
C LEU A 566 34.30 20.57 -12.60
N VAL A 567 33.46 20.95 -13.58
CA VAL A 567 32.03 20.60 -13.57
C VAL A 567 31.86 19.09 -13.58
N GLU A 568 32.59 18.39 -14.45
CA GLU A 568 32.55 16.92 -14.54
C GLU A 568 32.95 16.25 -13.21
N ILE A 569 34.02 16.71 -12.55
CA ILE A 569 34.42 16.19 -11.24
C ILE A 569 33.31 16.42 -10.20
N VAL A 570 32.79 17.64 -10.12
CA VAL A 570 31.79 18.02 -9.11
C VAL A 570 30.50 17.25 -9.33
N ASP A 571 30.02 17.16 -10.56
CA ASP A 571 28.77 16.47 -10.89
C ASP A 571 28.86 14.97 -10.62
N ARG A 572 29.95 14.33 -11.04
CA ARG A 572 30.15 12.89 -10.81
C ARG A 572 30.22 12.58 -9.32
N ARG A 573 31.00 13.34 -8.55
CA ARG A 573 31.16 13.16 -7.10
C ARG A 573 29.85 13.42 -6.34
N LEU A 574 29.10 14.47 -6.69
CA LEU A 574 27.80 14.77 -6.11
C LEU A 574 26.76 13.69 -6.44
N GLN A 575 26.74 13.18 -7.67
CA GLN A 575 25.81 12.12 -8.07
C GLN A 575 26.09 10.81 -7.34
N GLU A 576 27.36 10.40 -7.24
CA GLU A 576 27.75 9.21 -6.48
C GLU A 576 27.33 9.35 -5.00
N GLN A 577 27.52 10.54 -4.44
CA GLN A 577 27.15 10.85 -3.07
C GLN A 577 25.63 10.85 -2.85
N LEU A 578 24.86 11.49 -3.73
CA LEU A 578 23.40 11.55 -3.67
C LEU A 578 22.79 10.16 -3.80
N HIS A 579 23.27 9.35 -4.75
CA HIS A 579 22.80 7.97 -4.93
C HIS A 579 23.00 7.14 -3.66
N ALA A 580 24.20 7.20 -3.07
CA ALA A 580 24.51 6.50 -1.82
C ALA A 580 23.63 6.96 -0.64
N GLN A 581 23.30 8.26 -0.57
CA GLN A 581 22.40 8.78 0.46
C GLN A 581 20.97 8.25 0.31
N LEU A 582 20.42 8.30 -0.91
CA LEU A 582 19.05 7.89 -1.19
C LEU A 582 18.85 6.39 -0.91
N GLU A 583 19.79 5.57 -1.35
CA GLU A 583 19.77 4.13 -1.11
C GLU A 583 19.81 3.82 0.39
N ALA A 584 20.74 4.43 1.13
CA ALA A 584 20.88 4.20 2.56
C ALA A 584 19.70 4.73 3.39
N ALA A 585 19.09 5.85 2.98
CA ALA A 585 17.88 6.37 3.61
C ALA A 585 16.69 5.40 3.43
N ALA A 586 16.51 4.86 2.22
CA ALA A 586 15.48 3.88 1.93
C ALA A 586 15.70 2.58 2.74
N GLN A 587 16.94 2.11 2.87
CA GLN A 587 17.28 0.94 3.69
C GLN A 587 16.91 1.13 5.17
N VAL A 588 17.10 2.32 5.74
CA VAL A 588 16.68 2.60 7.12
C VAL A 588 15.17 2.51 7.25
N GLN A 589 14.41 3.11 6.34
CA GLN A 589 12.95 3.04 6.37
C GLN A 589 12.44 1.61 6.23
N SER A 590 13.04 0.83 5.32
CA SER A 590 12.74 -0.60 5.15
C SER A 590 12.91 -1.37 6.45
N ARG A 591 14.06 -1.21 7.14
CA ARG A 591 14.33 -1.92 8.41
C ARG A 591 13.31 -1.63 9.51
N TYR A 592 12.86 -0.39 9.62
CA TYR A 592 11.83 -0.02 10.59
C TYR A 592 10.50 -0.71 10.26
N LEU A 593 10.09 -0.71 8.99
CA LEU A 593 8.85 -1.37 8.56
C LEU A 593 8.95 -2.90 8.66
N GLU A 594 10.07 -3.50 8.28
CA GLU A 594 10.35 -4.94 8.40
C GLU A 594 10.21 -5.42 9.84
N SER A 595 10.56 -4.60 10.83
CA SER A 595 10.39 -4.98 12.25
C SER A 595 8.93 -5.15 12.67
N LEU A 596 7.97 -4.56 11.94
CA LEU A 596 6.54 -4.79 12.18
C LEU A 596 6.06 -6.13 11.60
N SER A 597 6.75 -6.62 10.58
CA SER A 597 6.47 -7.87 9.84
C SER A 597 7.15 -9.10 10.43
N LEU A 598 7.89 -8.97 11.54
CA LEU A 598 8.51 -10.12 12.21
C LEU A 598 7.44 -11.15 12.65
N PRO A 599 7.76 -12.44 12.75
CA PRO A 599 6.81 -13.45 13.23
C PRO A 599 6.19 -13.04 14.57
N MET A 600 4.86 -13.12 14.68
CA MET A 600 4.16 -12.83 15.93
C MET A 600 4.35 -13.97 16.92
N SER A 601 4.39 -13.65 18.22
CA SER A 601 4.43 -14.69 19.26
C SER A 601 3.18 -15.57 19.19
N HIS A 602 3.37 -16.89 19.20
CA HIS A 602 2.26 -17.84 19.16
C HIS A 602 1.34 -17.70 20.38
N GLN A 603 0.07 -18.05 20.21
CA GLN A 603 -0.92 -18.04 21.28
C GLN A 603 -0.47 -18.95 22.44
N GLY A 604 -0.38 -18.41 23.65
CA GLY A 604 0.17 -19.13 24.81
C GLY A 604 1.66 -18.95 25.08
N SER A 605 2.38 -18.17 24.27
CA SER A 605 3.75 -17.78 24.58
C SER A 605 3.81 -17.07 25.93
N LEU A 606 4.88 -17.32 26.69
CA LEU A 606 5.12 -16.57 27.92
C LEU A 606 5.37 -15.11 27.56
N TRP A 607 4.66 -14.21 28.23
CA TRP A 607 4.82 -12.75 28.04
C TRP A 607 6.29 -12.32 28.08
N ALA A 608 7.07 -12.87 29.01
CA ALA A 608 8.49 -12.55 29.14
C ALA A 608 9.32 -12.95 27.91
N ASP A 609 9.02 -14.07 27.27
CA ASP A 609 9.76 -14.55 26.09
C ASP A 609 9.39 -13.73 24.85
N ALA A 610 8.09 -13.46 24.69
CA ALA A 610 7.57 -12.58 23.63
C ALA A 610 8.20 -11.18 23.72
N VAL A 611 8.17 -10.57 24.91
CA VAL A 611 8.78 -9.25 25.16
C VAL A 611 10.28 -9.27 24.88
N ASN A 612 11.01 -10.31 25.29
CA ASN A 612 12.44 -10.42 25.05
C ASN A 612 12.79 -10.46 23.57
N SER A 613 12.09 -11.28 22.79
CA SER A 613 12.29 -11.41 21.34
C SER A 613 11.97 -10.11 20.60
N GLU A 614 10.82 -9.51 20.90
CA GLU A 614 10.38 -8.24 20.28
C GLU A 614 11.36 -7.10 20.58
N LEU A 615 11.74 -6.92 21.85
CA LEU A 615 12.64 -5.83 22.23
C LEU A 615 14.05 -6.00 21.65
N GLU A 616 14.52 -7.24 21.44
CA GLU A 616 15.86 -7.48 20.89
C GLU A 616 15.99 -6.92 19.48
N HIS A 617 14.97 -7.16 18.64
CA HIS A 617 14.89 -6.59 17.30
C HIS A 617 14.77 -5.06 17.35
N LEU A 618 13.85 -4.53 18.19
CA LEU A 618 13.65 -3.08 18.32
C LEU A 618 14.89 -2.34 18.83
N GLY A 619 15.66 -2.96 19.72
CA GLY A 619 16.91 -2.42 20.24
C GLY A 619 18.06 -2.42 19.22
N SER A 620 17.95 -3.22 18.16
CA SER A 620 18.92 -3.26 17.06
C SER A 620 18.64 -2.24 15.95
N LEU A 621 17.50 -1.56 16.00
CA LEU A 621 17.08 -0.61 14.96
C LEU A 621 18.05 0.58 14.85
N PRO A 622 18.34 1.04 13.62
CA PRO A 622 19.27 2.15 13.40
C PRO A 622 18.87 3.40 14.19
N GLY A 623 19.78 3.95 14.98
CA GLY A 623 19.54 5.18 15.74
C GLY A 623 18.74 5.01 17.03
N VAL A 624 18.27 3.81 17.38
CA VAL A 624 17.68 3.55 18.71
C VAL A 624 18.81 3.35 19.72
N GLN A 625 18.91 4.23 20.71
CA GLN A 625 19.89 4.12 21.80
C GLN A 625 19.41 3.20 22.91
N ALA A 626 18.12 3.27 23.22
CA ALA A 626 17.49 2.41 24.20
C ALA A 626 16.01 2.25 23.87
N VAL A 627 15.48 1.05 24.12
CA VAL A 627 14.05 0.77 24.14
C VAL A 627 13.73 0.03 25.43
N LEU A 628 12.70 0.49 26.14
CA LEU A 628 12.31 -0.02 27.45
C LEU A 628 10.82 -0.30 27.46
N LEU A 629 10.46 -1.45 28.03
CA LEU A 629 9.08 -1.73 28.41
C LEU A 629 8.88 -1.27 29.86
N MET A 630 8.07 -0.24 30.05
CA MET A 630 7.79 0.36 31.35
C MET A 630 6.47 -0.17 31.90
N ARG A 631 6.51 -0.70 33.13
CA ARG A 631 5.33 -1.18 33.86
C ARG A 631 5.00 -0.23 35.00
N LEU A 632 3.72 0.09 35.19
CA LEU A 632 3.28 0.87 36.35
C LEU A 632 3.08 -0.05 37.55
N MET A 633 3.75 0.27 38.66
CA MET A 633 3.59 -0.42 39.93
C MET A 633 2.46 0.20 40.76
N SER A 634 1.93 -0.55 41.74
CA SER A 634 0.82 -0.10 42.60
C SER A 634 1.15 1.15 43.43
N ASN A 635 2.43 1.46 43.63
CA ASN A 635 2.90 2.68 44.29
C ASN A 635 2.94 3.91 43.35
N GLY A 636 2.49 3.78 42.10
CA GLY A 636 2.46 4.86 41.11
C GLY A 636 3.80 5.15 40.42
N VAL A 637 4.81 4.29 40.59
CA VAL A 637 6.13 4.42 39.96
C VAL A 637 6.22 3.52 38.74
N PHE A 638 6.80 4.02 37.65
CA PHE A 638 7.12 3.22 36.47
C PHE A 638 8.46 2.53 36.66
N VAL A 639 8.49 1.21 36.45
CA VAL A 639 9.69 0.38 36.54
C VAL A 639 9.97 -0.23 35.17
N PRO A 640 11.23 -0.22 34.68
CA PRO A 640 11.58 -0.91 33.45
C PRO A 640 11.56 -2.43 33.70
N GLU A 641 10.65 -3.13 33.01
CA GLU A 641 10.52 -4.59 33.06
C GLU A 641 11.65 -5.24 32.23
N ASN A 642 11.83 -4.73 31.00
CA ASN A 642 12.88 -5.16 30.09
C ASN A 642 13.47 -3.95 29.36
N CYS A 643 14.74 -4.07 28.95
CA CYS A 643 15.42 -3.06 28.15
C CYS A 643 16.34 -3.68 27.09
N ARG A 644 16.50 -2.99 25.95
CA ARG A 644 17.42 -3.33 24.86
C ARG A 644 18.02 -2.07 24.23
N GLY A 645 19.01 -2.27 23.36
CA GLY A 645 19.77 -1.21 22.71
C GLY A 645 21.08 -0.89 23.42
N PRO A 646 22.01 -0.15 22.77
CA PRO A 646 23.36 0.10 23.28
C PRO A 646 23.41 0.73 24.69
N LEU A 647 22.39 1.52 25.05
CA LEU A 647 22.28 2.20 26.34
C LEU A 647 21.09 1.72 27.19
N GLY A 648 20.45 0.61 26.82
CA GLY A 648 19.24 0.10 27.48
C GLY A 648 19.41 -0.03 29.00
N LEU A 649 20.48 -0.70 29.44
CA LEU A 649 20.77 -0.90 30.87
C LEU A 649 21.06 0.43 31.59
N ALA A 650 21.87 1.31 31.00
CA ALA A 650 22.22 2.59 31.60
C ALA A 650 20.99 3.50 31.80
N VAL A 651 20.06 3.49 30.83
CA VAL A 651 18.79 4.24 30.94
C VAL A 651 17.87 3.59 31.98
N ALA A 652 17.81 2.26 32.04
CA ALA A 652 17.02 1.55 33.04
C ALA A 652 17.53 1.79 34.48
N ASP A 653 18.84 1.79 34.70
CA ASP A 653 19.46 2.09 36.00
C ASP A 653 19.22 3.55 36.44
N LEU A 654 19.28 4.48 35.48
CA LEU A 654 18.96 5.89 35.74
C LEU A 654 17.51 6.06 36.21
N LEU A 655 16.57 5.37 35.57
CA LEU A 655 15.15 5.43 35.93
C LEU A 655 14.84 4.69 37.24
N GLN A 656 15.75 3.88 37.76
CA GLN A 656 15.64 3.24 39.08
C GLN A 656 16.39 4.02 40.18
N THR A 657 17.10 5.09 39.83
CA THR A 657 17.81 5.92 40.81
C THR A 657 16.81 6.78 41.60
N PRO A 658 16.88 6.81 42.95
CA PRO A 658 15.98 7.61 43.78
C PRO A 658 15.92 9.08 43.36
N GLY A 659 14.71 9.58 43.08
CA GLY A 659 14.49 10.96 42.64
C GLY A 659 14.64 11.17 41.13
N LYS A 660 14.98 10.11 40.37
CA LYS A 660 14.99 10.10 38.89
C LYS A 660 13.96 9.13 38.32
N GLU A 661 13.18 8.45 39.16
CA GLU A 661 12.13 7.54 38.70
C GLU A 661 10.99 8.29 37.99
N ALA A 662 10.44 7.67 36.94
CA ALA A 662 9.23 8.16 36.31
C ALA A 662 8.00 7.77 37.16
N VAL A 663 7.07 8.70 37.35
CA VAL A 663 5.88 8.48 38.20
C VAL A 663 4.60 8.83 37.46
N ILE A 664 3.44 8.30 37.88
CA ILE A 664 2.16 8.60 37.23
C ILE A 664 1.54 9.94 37.64
N ASP A 665 1.95 10.51 38.79
CA ASP A 665 1.41 11.76 39.32
C ASP A 665 1.67 12.95 38.36
N PRO A 666 0.62 13.53 37.74
CA PRO A 666 0.79 14.64 36.80
C PRO A 666 1.28 15.92 37.49
N ASN A 667 1.09 16.08 38.80
CA ASN A 667 1.56 17.25 39.53
C ASN A 667 3.05 17.18 39.88
N SER A 668 3.64 15.99 39.77
CA SER A 668 5.08 15.81 39.94
C SER A 668 5.81 16.20 38.65
N PRO A 669 6.92 16.97 38.72
CA PRO A 669 7.82 17.17 37.58
C PRO A 669 8.29 15.84 36.94
N ARG A 670 8.36 14.76 37.72
CA ARG A 670 8.73 13.42 37.25
C ARG A 670 7.60 12.67 36.53
N GLY A 671 6.35 13.12 36.65
CA GLY A 671 5.19 12.55 35.96
C GLY A 671 4.75 13.31 34.71
N GLN A 672 5.55 14.29 34.29
CA GLN A 672 5.40 15.04 33.06
C GLN A 672 6.05 14.34 31.85
N GLY A 673 6.95 13.36 32.06
CA GLY A 673 7.61 12.61 31.00
C GLY A 673 6.63 11.82 30.12
N LEU A 674 7.03 11.53 28.87
CA LEU A 674 6.12 10.95 27.87
C LEU A 674 5.60 9.57 28.25
N SER A 675 6.35 8.76 29.00
CA SER A 675 5.86 7.46 29.47
C SER A 675 4.57 7.61 30.32
N ALA A 676 4.56 8.60 31.22
CA ALA A 676 3.40 8.86 32.08
C ALA A 676 2.24 9.53 31.33
N VAL A 677 2.55 10.40 30.36
CA VAL A 677 1.54 11.03 29.49
C VAL A 677 0.88 9.99 28.57
N ALA A 678 1.67 9.12 27.93
CA ALA A 678 1.19 8.05 27.07
C ALA A 678 0.32 7.05 27.86
N TRP A 679 0.70 6.72 29.10
CA TRP A 679 -0.12 5.88 29.97
C TRP A 679 -1.50 6.50 30.23
N ARG A 680 -1.55 7.77 30.66
CA ARG A 680 -2.79 8.46 31.03
C ARG A 680 -3.71 8.76 29.84
N SER A 681 -3.12 9.15 28.71
CA SER A 681 -3.88 9.51 27.49
C SER A 681 -4.26 8.30 26.65
N GLY A 682 -3.54 7.19 26.80
CA GLY A 682 -3.60 6.07 25.86
C GLY A 682 -3.05 6.39 24.48
N GLN A 683 -2.51 7.59 24.21
CA GLN A 683 -2.03 7.98 22.89
C GLN A 683 -0.51 7.85 22.76
N ILE A 684 -0.04 7.60 21.54
CA ILE A 684 1.38 7.66 21.20
C ILE A 684 1.85 9.10 21.36
N CYS A 685 2.97 9.29 22.06
CA CYS A 685 3.54 10.60 22.32
C CYS A 685 5.00 10.65 21.84
N THR A 686 5.40 11.75 21.21
CA THR A 686 6.77 11.97 20.73
C THR A 686 7.34 13.30 21.21
N THR A 687 8.65 13.44 21.12
CA THR A 687 9.34 14.73 21.22
C THR A 687 10.53 14.76 20.26
N ALA A 688 10.54 15.77 19.39
CA ALA A 688 11.58 16.02 18.40
C ALA A 688 12.92 16.41 19.05
N SER A 689 12.89 17.02 20.24
CA SER A 689 14.08 17.54 20.92
C SER A 689 13.98 17.33 22.44
N TYR A 690 14.57 16.23 22.90
CA TYR A 690 14.59 15.85 24.32
C TYR A 690 15.15 16.97 25.21
N GLY A 691 16.18 17.67 24.72
CA GLY A 691 16.86 18.74 25.47
C GLY A 691 16.10 20.07 25.53
N HIS A 692 15.10 20.31 24.67
CA HIS A 692 14.27 21.52 24.71
C HIS A 692 12.93 21.30 25.41
N ASP A 693 12.50 20.05 25.54
CA ASP A 693 11.24 19.71 26.15
C ASP A 693 11.29 19.89 27.68
N GLN A 694 10.52 20.85 28.20
CA GLN A 694 10.50 21.17 29.63
C GLN A 694 10.06 19.99 30.49
N ARG A 695 9.26 19.07 29.92
CA ARG A 695 8.81 17.84 30.59
C ARG A 695 9.97 16.94 31.02
N TYR A 696 11.13 17.09 30.37
CA TYR A 696 12.33 16.29 30.63
C TYR A 696 13.45 17.03 31.37
N SER A 697 13.20 18.24 31.88
CA SER A 697 14.20 19.09 32.55
C SER A 697 15.04 18.37 33.61
N ILE A 698 14.44 17.43 34.36
CA ILE A 698 15.13 16.64 35.40
C ILE A 698 16.18 15.68 34.82
N TRP A 699 15.99 15.22 33.59
CA TRP A 699 16.84 14.22 32.94
C TRP A 699 17.73 14.82 31.83
N HIS A 700 17.65 16.12 31.55
CA HIS A 700 18.41 16.77 30.47
C HIS A 700 19.91 16.50 30.54
N GLN A 701 20.52 16.69 31.71
CA GLN A 701 21.97 16.51 31.88
C GLN A 701 22.40 15.06 31.59
N GLN A 702 21.63 14.08 32.07
CA GLN A 702 21.94 12.66 31.87
C GLN A 702 21.67 12.22 30.43
N ALA A 703 20.55 12.64 29.84
CA ALA A 703 20.21 12.36 28.45
C ALA A 703 21.26 12.95 27.49
N GLU A 704 21.77 14.14 27.80
CA GLU A 704 22.84 14.78 27.03
C GLU A 704 24.14 13.97 27.07
N ALA A 705 24.55 13.54 28.27
CA ALA A 705 25.71 12.67 28.47
C ALA A 705 25.58 11.31 27.76
N MET A 706 24.36 10.76 27.73
CA MET A 706 24.01 9.51 27.05
C MET A 706 23.73 9.67 25.55
N ARG A 707 23.87 10.88 24.98
CA ARG A 707 23.59 11.17 23.56
C ARG A 707 22.15 10.84 23.12
N VAL A 708 21.19 10.88 24.04
CA VAL A 708 19.76 10.81 23.71
C VAL A 708 19.32 12.20 23.25
N ARG A 709 18.57 12.26 22.13
CA ARG A 709 18.15 13.53 21.50
C ARG A 709 16.67 13.61 21.18
N SER A 710 15.99 12.48 21.04
CA SER A 710 14.54 12.40 20.84
C SER A 710 13.97 11.21 21.61
N THR A 711 12.65 11.19 21.83
CA THR A 711 11.99 10.05 22.45
C THR A 711 10.56 9.89 21.96
N MET A 712 10.09 8.65 22.00
CA MET A 712 8.74 8.25 21.64
C MET A 712 8.23 7.24 22.67
N SER A 713 7.00 7.40 23.13
CA SER A 713 6.34 6.49 24.06
C SER A 713 5.04 5.98 23.47
N ILE A 714 4.91 4.65 23.42
CA ILE A 714 3.79 3.92 22.82
C ILE A 714 3.08 3.13 23.92
N PRO A 715 1.80 3.40 24.21
CA PRO A 715 1.05 2.64 25.20
C PRO A 715 0.61 1.29 24.63
N VAL A 716 0.80 0.22 25.40
CA VAL A 716 0.36 -1.15 25.11
C VAL A 716 -0.95 -1.39 25.85
N ARG A 717 -1.99 -1.77 25.12
CA ARG A 717 -3.36 -1.87 25.61
C ARG A 717 -3.84 -3.32 25.65
N ASN A 718 -4.67 -3.62 26.65
CA ASN A 718 -5.36 -4.91 26.74
C ASN A 718 -6.63 -4.92 25.86
N GLN A 719 -7.36 -6.04 25.87
CA GLN A 719 -8.60 -6.21 25.09
C GLN A 719 -9.72 -5.23 25.49
N ASP A 720 -9.68 -4.70 26.71
CA ASP A 720 -10.62 -3.68 27.19
C ASP A 720 -10.19 -2.24 26.81
N GLY A 721 -9.09 -2.10 26.06
CA GLY A 721 -8.54 -0.80 25.65
C GLY A 721 -7.76 -0.06 26.74
N LEU A 722 -7.53 -0.68 27.90
CA LEU A 722 -6.77 -0.08 29.01
C LEU A 722 -5.27 -0.26 28.80
N THR A 723 -4.50 0.82 29.02
CA THR A 723 -3.03 0.76 28.99
C THR A 723 -2.50 -0.09 30.15
N VAL A 724 -1.69 -1.12 29.84
CA VAL A 724 -1.08 -2.00 30.85
C VAL A 724 0.45 -1.91 30.90
N ALA A 725 1.08 -1.38 29.85
CA ALA A 725 2.51 -1.11 29.79
C ALA A 725 2.75 0.06 28.81
N VAL A 726 3.94 0.67 28.87
CA VAL A 726 4.36 1.69 27.90
C VAL A 726 5.73 1.34 27.35
N LEU A 727 5.82 1.24 26.03
CA LEU A 727 7.06 1.03 25.30
C LEU A 727 7.71 2.37 24.99
N SER A 728 8.88 2.65 25.57
CA SER A 728 9.58 3.92 25.43
C SER A 728 10.89 3.78 24.67
N PHE A 729 10.99 4.52 23.57
CA PHE A 729 12.17 4.63 22.71
C PHE A 729 12.97 5.88 23.01
N PHE A 730 14.29 5.76 22.94
CA PHE A 730 15.24 6.86 23.07
C PHE A 730 16.11 6.90 21.82
N GLY A 731 15.97 7.99 21.05
CA GLY A 731 16.62 8.18 19.76
C GLY A 731 17.94 8.93 19.87
N ALA A 732 18.89 8.58 19.00
CA ALA A 732 20.21 9.21 18.91
C ALA A 732 20.16 10.59 18.25
N TYR A 733 19.13 10.85 17.43
CA TYR A 733 19.04 12.06 16.61
C TYR A 733 17.79 12.89 16.95
N PRO A 734 17.86 14.23 16.83
CA PRO A 734 16.69 15.09 16.85
C PRO A 734 15.70 14.72 15.74
N ASN A 735 14.42 14.97 15.95
CA ASN A 735 13.34 14.73 14.99
C ASN A 735 13.15 13.26 14.52
N GLN A 736 13.86 12.30 15.10
CA GLN A 736 13.94 10.93 14.61
C GLN A 736 12.59 10.19 14.54
N PHE A 737 11.62 10.56 15.37
CA PHE A 737 10.31 9.87 15.45
C PHE A 737 9.14 10.72 14.92
N GLU A 738 9.41 11.84 14.24
CA GLU A 738 8.38 12.82 13.86
C GLU A 738 7.90 12.67 12.41
N SER A 739 8.69 12.01 11.56
CA SER A 739 8.35 11.84 10.14
C SER A 739 7.06 11.03 9.93
N ALA A 740 6.44 11.16 8.75
CA ALA A 740 5.22 10.42 8.43
C ALA A 740 5.42 8.90 8.53
N SER A 741 6.55 8.41 8.01
CA SER A 741 6.93 6.99 8.08
C SER A 741 7.12 6.51 9.52
N MET A 742 7.69 7.35 10.40
CA MET A 742 7.91 6.99 11.81
C MET A 742 6.61 6.99 12.61
N ARG A 743 5.67 7.88 12.28
CA ARG A 743 4.31 7.85 12.84
C ARG A 743 3.55 6.58 12.44
N GLN A 744 3.65 6.17 11.18
CA GLN A 744 3.10 4.90 10.70
C GLN A 744 3.75 3.71 11.42
N PHE A 745 5.07 3.73 11.58
CA PHE A 745 5.79 2.72 12.33
C PHE A 745 5.29 2.61 13.78
N ALA A 746 5.14 3.74 14.47
CA ALA A 746 4.68 3.78 15.85
C ALA A 746 3.26 3.20 16.03
N GLN A 747 2.36 3.51 15.09
CA GLN A 747 0.99 2.98 15.07
C GLN A 747 0.96 1.48 14.80
N GLY A 748 1.74 1.02 13.81
CA GLY A 748 1.88 -0.41 13.53
C GLY A 748 2.46 -1.17 14.72
N LEU A 749 3.44 -0.57 15.41
CA LEU A 749 4.06 -1.19 16.58
C LEU A 749 3.09 -1.26 17.76
N GLN A 750 2.29 -0.22 18.00
CA GLN A 750 1.23 -0.28 19.01
C GLN A 750 0.27 -1.45 18.75
N HIS A 751 -0.24 -1.54 17.52
CA HIS A 751 -1.15 -2.61 17.14
C HIS A 751 -0.54 -4.00 17.32
N ARG A 752 0.73 -4.16 16.92
CA ARG A 752 1.49 -5.40 17.10
C ARG A 752 1.59 -5.78 18.58
N TRP A 753 1.96 -4.85 19.45
CA TRP A 753 2.10 -5.11 20.88
C TRP A 753 0.77 -5.41 21.58
N ASP A 754 -0.32 -4.77 21.17
CA ASP A 754 -1.66 -5.07 21.65
C ASP A 754 -2.06 -6.52 21.30
N LEU A 755 -1.76 -6.96 20.06
CA LEU A 755 -1.99 -8.33 19.63
C LEU A 755 -1.08 -9.34 20.35
N THR A 756 0.20 -9.03 20.55
CA THR A 756 1.15 -9.89 21.30
C THR A 756 0.69 -10.09 22.74
N LEU A 757 0.24 -9.02 23.39
CA LEU A 757 -0.34 -9.11 24.72
C LEU A 757 -1.61 -9.98 24.73
N ALA A 758 -2.50 -9.80 23.75
CA ALA A 758 -3.70 -10.62 23.62
C ALA A 758 -3.39 -12.11 23.38
N ALA A 759 -2.33 -12.43 22.64
CA ALA A 759 -1.87 -13.80 22.39
C ALA A 759 -1.26 -14.45 23.65
N CYS A 760 -0.56 -13.69 24.49
CA CYS A 760 0.05 -14.18 25.74
C CYS A 760 -0.94 -14.30 26.90
N THR A 761 -2.05 -13.54 26.87
CA THR A 761 -3.05 -13.50 27.96
C THR A 761 -4.23 -14.45 27.75
N LYS A 762 -4.41 -15.00 26.54
CA LYS A 762 -5.35 -16.10 26.32
C LYS A 762 -4.74 -17.39 26.89
N PRO A 763 -5.45 -18.15 27.74
CA PRO A 763 -4.93 -19.41 28.24
C PRO A 763 -4.76 -20.40 27.09
N ALA A 764 -3.52 -20.64 26.66
CA ALA A 764 -3.18 -21.89 26.01
C ALA A 764 -3.20 -22.99 27.06
N ALA A 765 -3.81 -24.12 26.75
CA ALA A 765 -3.69 -25.31 27.58
C ALA A 765 -2.20 -25.69 27.67
N ALA A 766 -1.55 -25.35 28.79
CA ALA A 766 -0.12 -25.56 28.97
C ALA A 766 0.21 -27.07 28.98
N ILE A 767 0.76 -27.56 27.88
CA ILE A 767 1.31 -28.92 27.78
C ILE A 767 2.65 -28.92 28.51
N GLN A 768 2.84 -29.82 29.48
CA GLN A 768 4.11 -29.96 30.20
C GLN A 768 5.26 -30.33 29.24
N GLN A 769 6.47 -29.80 29.48
CA GLN A 769 7.65 -30.00 28.61
C GLN A 769 7.98 -31.49 28.33
N ASN A 770 7.73 -32.38 29.31
CA ASN A 770 7.88 -33.83 29.14
C ASN A 770 6.86 -34.42 28.14
N MET A 771 5.65 -33.87 28.10
CA MET A 771 4.61 -34.28 27.15
C MET A 771 4.94 -33.76 25.75
N ALA A 772 5.57 -32.60 25.63
CA ALA A 772 6.06 -32.07 24.36
C ALA A 772 7.13 -32.97 23.71
N ILE A 773 8.13 -33.40 24.50
CA ILE A 773 9.17 -34.34 24.04
C ILE A 773 8.55 -35.66 23.61
N ALA A 774 7.64 -36.23 24.43
CA ALA A 774 6.98 -37.49 24.11
C ALA A 774 6.13 -37.42 22.82
N LEU A 775 5.43 -36.30 22.58
CA LEU A 775 4.67 -36.09 21.35
C LEU A 775 5.59 -36.01 20.13
N ARG A 776 6.71 -35.28 20.23
CA ARG A 776 7.71 -35.17 19.14
C ARG A 776 8.37 -36.51 18.83
N GLU A 777 8.79 -37.26 19.84
CA GLU A 777 9.36 -38.60 19.65
C GLU A 777 8.36 -39.54 19.00
N ARG A 778 7.11 -39.54 19.46
CA ARG A 778 6.05 -40.38 18.90
C ARG A 778 5.75 -40.02 17.44
N LEU A 779 5.75 -38.74 17.09
CA LEU A 779 5.49 -38.26 15.74
C LEU A 779 6.47 -38.86 14.73
N PHE A 780 7.77 -38.81 15.05
CA PHE A 780 8.83 -39.32 14.17
C PHE A 780 9.11 -40.82 14.32
N ALA A 781 8.63 -41.46 15.39
CA ALA A 781 8.68 -42.92 15.59
C ALA A 781 7.47 -43.66 14.96
N GLY A 782 6.88 -43.12 13.90
CA GLY A 782 5.80 -43.75 13.15
C GLY A 782 4.37 -43.49 13.66
N GLY A 783 4.19 -42.57 14.61
CA GLY A 783 2.86 -42.16 15.09
C GLY A 783 2.10 -41.21 14.16
N LEU A 784 2.74 -40.69 13.09
CA LEU A 784 2.09 -39.84 12.10
C LEU A 784 1.09 -40.64 11.23
N THR A 785 -0.13 -40.16 11.17
CA THR A 785 -1.17 -40.62 10.24
C THR A 785 -1.84 -39.44 9.54
N MET A 786 -2.38 -39.67 8.34
CA MET A 786 -3.01 -38.64 7.52
C MET A 786 -4.51 -38.90 7.42
N TYR A 787 -5.29 -37.92 7.86
CA TYR A 787 -6.74 -37.91 7.74
C TYR A 787 -7.13 -37.12 6.51
N LEU A 788 -8.16 -37.56 5.80
CA LEU A 788 -8.64 -36.92 4.58
C LEU A 788 -9.90 -36.13 4.90
N GLN A 789 -9.93 -34.86 4.51
CA GLN A 789 -11.15 -34.06 4.50
C GLN A 789 -11.55 -33.72 3.07
N PRO A 790 -12.79 -34.03 2.65
CA PRO A 790 -13.23 -33.78 1.29
C PRO A 790 -13.49 -32.30 1.02
N LEU A 791 -13.07 -31.88 -0.18
CA LEU A 791 -13.45 -30.64 -0.83
C LEU A 791 -14.43 -30.98 -1.95
N VAL A 792 -15.62 -30.38 -1.88
CA VAL A 792 -16.79 -30.78 -2.67
C VAL A 792 -17.16 -29.68 -3.66
N ASP A 793 -17.44 -30.08 -4.90
CA ASP A 793 -18.14 -29.23 -5.87
C ASP A 793 -19.58 -29.04 -5.40
N LEU A 794 -19.91 -27.82 -4.97
CA LEU A 794 -21.22 -27.49 -4.41
C LEU A 794 -22.34 -27.51 -5.45
N GLN A 795 -22.00 -27.59 -6.74
CA GLN A 795 -22.97 -27.71 -7.82
C GLN A 795 -23.26 -29.15 -8.19
N GLN A 796 -22.22 -29.95 -8.36
CA GLN A 796 -22.33 -31.34 -8.80
C GLN A 796 -22.49 -32.33 -7.63
N GLY A 797 -22.18 -31.90 -6.41
CA GLY A 797 -22.16 -32.75 -5.23
C GLY A 797 -21.05 -33.81 -5.26
N GLN A 798 -20.02 -33.60 -6.09
CA GLN A 798 -18.90 -34.53 -6.26
C GLN A 798 -17.69 -34.09 -5.46
N VAL A 799 -16.95 -35.06 -4.93
CA VAL A 799 -15.66 -34.81 -4.28
C VAL A 799 -14.62 -34.58 -5.36
N VAL A 800 -14.01 -33.39 -5.38
CA VAL A 800 -13.01 -33.01 -6.40
C VAL A 800 -11.59 -33.22 -5.87
N LYS A 801 -11.40 -32.95 -4.59
CA LYS A 801 -10.09 -32.98 -3.93
C LYS A 801 -10.25 -33.41 -2.48
N VAL A 802 -9.20 -33.96 -1.88
CA VAL A 802 -9.11 -34.18 -0.44
C VAL A 802 -7.93 -33.41 0.15
N GLU A 803 -8.15 -32.81 1.31
CA GLU A 803 -7.08 -32.23 2.11
C GLU A 803 -6.51 -33.28 3.07
N ALA A 804 -5.20 -33.50 2.99
CA ALA A 804 -4.48 -34.42 3.84
C ALA A 804 -4.03 -33.69 5.11
N LEU A 805 -4.66 -34.03 6.24
CA LEU A 805 -4.45 -33.40 7.53
C LEU A 805 -3.68 -34.34 8.46
N ALA A 806 -2.52 -33.88 8.92
CA ALA A 806 -1.70 -34.64 9.86
C ALA A 806 -2.44 -34.88 11.19
N ARG A 807 -2.33 -36.09 11.73
CA ARG A 807 -2.78 -36.48 13.07
C ARG A 807 -1.68 -37.33 13.72
N LEU A 808 -1.56 -37.19 15.03
CA LEU A 808 -0.61 -37.97 15.81
C LEU A 808 -1.35 -39.02 16.63
N GLU A 809 -1.11 -40.30 16.34
CA GLU A 809 -1.69 -41.42 17.06
C GLU A 809 -0.80 -41.82 18.24
N GLN A 810 -1.33 -41.69 19.46
CA GLN A 810 -0.66 -42.08 20.69
C GLN A 810 -0.67 -43.60 20.90
N ALA A 811 0.14 -44.10 21.83
CA ALA A 811 0.27 -45.53 22.09
C ALA A 811 -1.02 -46.19 22.61
N ASP A 812 -1.93 -45.39 23.18
CA ASP A 812 -3.26 -45.79 23.66
C ASP A 812 -4.35 -45.66 22.58
N GLY A 813 -3.99 -45.25 21.35
CA GLY A 813 -4.91 -45.04 20.24
C GLY A 813 -5.60 -43.67 20.21
N GLN A 814 -5.27 -42.74 21.13
CA GLN A 814 -5.80 -41.38 21.07
C GLN A 814 -5.18 -40.58 19.93
N LEU A 815 -6.01 -39.77 19.26
CA LEU A 815 -5.58 -38.90 18.16
C LEU A 815 -5.39 -37.48 18.64
N VAL A 816 -4.19 -36.95 18.42
CA VAL A 816 -3.81 -35.58 18.75
C VAL A 816 -3.86 -34.73 17.48
N ALA A 817 -4.57 -33.61 17.55
CA ALA A 817 -4.74 -32.67 16.45
C ALA A 817 -3.48 -31.81 16.22
N PRO A 818 -3.24 -31.32 14.98
CA PRO A 818 -2.05 -30.57 14.63
C PRO A 818 -1.86 -29.30 15.46
N GLY A 819 -2.93 -28.60 15.85
CA GLY A 819 -2.82 -27.41 16.72
C GLY A 819 -2.19 -27.66 18.09
N ILE A 820 -2.08 -28.93 18.53
CA ILE A 820 -1.46 -29.32 19.80
C ILE A 820 0.04 -29.60 19.63
N PHE A 821 0.47 -30.19 18.51
CA PHE A 821 1.86 -30.61 18.31
C PHE A 821 2.66 -29.77 17.31
N LEU A 822 2.04 -29.12 16.33
CA LEU A 822 2.75 -28.24 15.38
C LEU A 822 3.50 -27.10 16.08
N PRO A 823 2.94 -26.42 17.11
CA PRO A 823 3.68 -25.36 17.83
C PRO A 823 4.91 -25.87 18.60
N LEU A 824 5.08 -27.20 18.72
CA LEU A 824 6.18 -27.82 19.45
C LEU A 824 7.38 -28.16 18.54
N LEU A 825 7.26 -27.93 17.23
CA LEU A 825 8.25 -28.33 16.21
C LEU A 825 9.09 -27.12 15.78
N GLY A 826 10.40 -27.31 15.64
CA GLY A 826 11.27 -26.32 14.98
C GLY A 826 11.29 -26.51 13.44
N ASP A 827 11.95 -25.61 12.71
CA ASP A 827 11.99 -25.65 11.23
C ASP A 827 12.45 -26.99 10.66
N SER A 828 13.53 -27.56 11.19
CA SER A 828 14.01 -28.87 10.75
C SER A 828 13.02 -30.02 11.02
N ASP A 829 12.20 -29.90 12.07
CA ASP A 829 11.14 -30.87 12.37
C ASP A 829 9.95 -30.69 11.43
N LEU A 830 9.62 -29.45 11.06
CA LEU A 830 8.58 -29.14 10.08
C LEU A 830 8.96 -29.66 8.69
N ASP A 831 10.23 -29.54 8.29
CA ASP A 831 10.74 -30.14 7.05
C ASP A 831 10.62 -31.66 7.06
N HIS A 832 11.00 -32.29 8.17
CA HIS A 832 10.88 -33.74 8.33
C HIS A 832 9.41 -34.19 8.34
N LEU A 833 8.54 -33.46 9.04
CA LEU A 833 7.10 -33.70 9.06
C LEU A 833 6.50 -33.57 7.66
N PHE A 834 6.88 -32.53 6.89
CA PHE A 834 6.41 -32.32 5.53
C PHE A 834 6.80 -33.48 4.63
N ARG A 835 8.06 -33.95 4.67
CA ARG A 835 8.51 -35.09 3.86
C ARG A 835 7.75 -36.38 4.21
N LEU A 836 7.55 -36.66 5.49
CA LEU A 836 6.79 -37.84 5.94
C LEU A 836 5.30 -37.73 5.56
N GLY A 837 4.72 -36.55 5.73
CA GLY A 837 3.33 -36.25 5.38
C GLY A 837 3.10 -36.35 3.88
N LEU A 838 4.03 -35.84 3.06
CA LEU A 838 4.00 -35.92 1.61
C LEU A 838 4.04 -37.37 1.12
N ASP A 839 4.96 -38.18 1.64
CA ASP A 839 5.08 -39.59 1.27
C ASP A 839 3.82 -40.38 1.62
N LYS A 840 3.27 -40.15 2.83
CA LYS A 840 1.99 -40.76 3.24
C LYS A 840 0.83 -40.28 2.38
N ALA A 841 0.69 -38.98 2.13
CA ALA A 841 -0.39 -38.42 1.33
C ALA A 841 -0.39 -38.99 -0.10
N LEU A 842 0.78 -39.05 -0.76
CA LEU A 842 0.91 -39.62 -2.10
C LEU A 842 0.65 -41.14 -2.13
N SER A 843 1.05 -41.87 -1.08
CA SER A 843 0.68 -43.27 -0.91
C SER A 843 -0.84 -43.44 -0.81
N GLN A 844 -1.52 -42.61 0.00
CA GLN A 844 -2.98 -42.65 0.13
C GLN A 844 -3.67 -42.33 -1.20
N LEU A 845 -3.17 -41.33 -1.94
CA LEU A 845 -3.68 -40.99 -3.26
C LEU A 845 -3.57 -42.17 -4.25
N THR A 846 -2.42 -42.86 -4.26
CA THR A 846 -2.22 -44.06 -5.09
C THR A 846 -3.17 -45.18 -4.72
N ASP A 847 -3.46 -45.36 -3.43
CA ASP A 847 -4.43 -46.35 -2.97
C ASP A 847 -5.88 -45.98 -3.34
N LEU A 848 -6.23 -44.68 -3.33
CA LEU A 848 -7.53 -44.19 -3.81
C LEU A 848 -7.70 -44.46 -5.32
N ASP A 849 -6.65 -44.25 -6.12
CA ASP A 849 -6.66 -44.57 -7.55
C ASP A 849 -6.93 -46.06 -7.81
N ARG A 850 -6.34 -46.95 -7.00
CA ARG A 850 -6.59 -48.41 -7.09
C ARG A 850 -8.03 -48.78 -6.74
N CYS A 851 -8.69 -47.97 -5.91
CA CYS A 851 -10.12 -48.10 -5.62
C CYS A 851 -11.01 -47.47 -6.70
N GLY A 852 -10.44 -46.90 -7.76
CA GLY A 852 -11.17 -46.26 -8.87
C GLY A 852 -11.64 -44.84 -8.58
N LEU A 853 -11.05 -44.16 -7.59
CA LEU A 853 -11.41 -42.80 -7.19
C LEU A 853 -10.44 -41.79 -7.78
N ASP A 854 -10.88 -41.07 -8.82
CA ASP A 854 -10.10 -40.00 -9.46
C ASP A 854 -10.27 -38.67 -8.71
N ILE A 855 -9.46 -38.47 -7.67
CA ILE A 855 -9.55 -37.33 -6.74
C ILE A 855 -8.16 -36.70 -6.58
N ASP A 856 -8.05 -35.36 -6.55
CA ASP A 856 -6.79 -34.67 -6.27
C ASP A 856 -6.47 -34.63 -4.76
N ILE A 857 -5.22 -34.35 -4.36
CA ILE A 857 -4.84 -34.18 -2.95
C ILE A 857 -4.20 -32.82 -2.67
N SER A 858 -4.51 -32.21 -1.52
CA SER A 858 -3.80 -31.04 -0.99
C SER A 858 -3.06 -31.34 0.30
N LEU A 859 -1.94 -30.66 0.49
CA LEU A 859 -1.09 -30.77 1.67
C LEU A 859 -0.59 -29.39 2.10
N ASN A 860 -0.52 -29.13 3.40
CA ASN A 860 -0.04 -27.87 3.94
C ASN A 860 1.49 -27.87 3.97
N ILE A 861 2.10 -26.73 3.63
CA ILE A 861 3.54 -26.52 3.69
C ILE A 861 3.84 -25.33 4.61
N ALA A 862 4.81 -25.50 5.52
CA ALA A 862 5.27 -24.41 6.37
C ALA A 862 6.09 -23.40 5.53
N PRO A 863 6.02 -22.09 5.83
CA PRO A 863 6.81 -21.09 5.13
C PRO A 863 8.32 -21.35 5.21
N SER A 864 8.83 -21.79 6.37
CA SER A 864 10.25 -22.16 6.55
C SER A 864 10.66 -23.34 5.67
N THR A 865 9.80 -24.35 5.50
CA THR A 865 10.04 -25.48 4.58
C THR A 865 10.14 -25.06 3.13
N LEU A 866 9.39 -24.04 2.71
CA LEU A 866 9.48 -23.51 1.35
C LEU A 866 10.82 -22.79 1.07
N GLN A 867 11.49 -22.29 2.10
CA GLN A 867 12.78 -21.61 1.98
C GLN A 867 13.95 -22.58 1.77
N ASP A 868 13.80 -23.86 2.14
CA ASP A 868 14.85 -24.86 1.87
C ASP A 868 14.99 -25.05 0.36
N GLU A 869 16.20 -24.81 -0.16
CA GLU A 869 16.50 -24.92 -1.60
C GLU A 869 16.20 -26.32 -2.17
N ASN A 870 16.18 -27.35 -1.31
CA ASN A 870 15.91 -28.73 -1.68
C ASN A 870 14.42 -29.10 -1.63
N CYS A 871 13.54 -28.24 -1.13
CA CYS A 871 12.10 -28.52 -1.06
C CYS A 871 11.50 -28.94 -2.43
N PRO A 872 11.76 -28.21 -3.55
CA PRO A 872 11.28 -28.64 -4.86
C PRO A 872 11.80 -30.04 -5.26
N GLN A 873 13.03 -30.38 -4.88
CA GLN A 873 13.60 -31.70 -5.14
C GLN A 873 12.88 -32.79 -4.36
N TRP A 874 12.58 -32.59 -3.07
CA TRP A 874 11.84 -33.57 -2.26
C TRP A 874 10.46 -33.85 -2.86
N VAL A 875 9.78 -32.80 -3.35
CA VAL A 875 8.47 -32.93 -4.01
C VAL A 875 8.57 -33.73 -5.31
N ALA A 876 9.53 -33.40 -6.18
CA ALA A 876 9.75 -34.11 -7.43
C ALA A 876 10.08 -35.60 -7.21
N GLU A 877 10.96 -35.91 -6.26
CA GLU A 877 11.34 -37.27 -5.92
C GLU A 877 10.17 -38.09 -5.35
N ALA A 878 9.35 -37.48 -4.49
CA ALA A 878 8.18 -38.14 -3.92
C ALA A 878 7.13 -38.44 -5.00
N LEU A 879 6.83 -37.48 -5.88
CA LEU A 879 5.92 -37.68 -7.02
C LEU A 879 6.40 -38.80 -7.94
N ALA A 880 7.69 -38.83 -8.26
CA ALA A 880 8.29 -39.87 -9.10
C ALA A 880 8.23 -41.25 -8.44
N ARG A 881 8.48 -41.33 -7.12
CA ARG A 881 8.45 -42.58 -6.35
C ARG A 881 7.07 -43.23 -6.32
N HIS A 882 6.02 -42.42 -6.17
CA HIS A 882 4.63 -42.90 -6.11
C HIS A 882 3.95 -42.96 -7.48
N GLY A 883 4.59 -42.44 -8.54
CA GLY A 883 4.02 -42.43 -9.89
C GLY A 883 2.82 -41.48 -10.05
N VAL A 884 2.76 -40.42 -9.24
CA VAL A 884 1.66 -39.45 -9.23
C VAL A 884 1.98 -38.27 -10.15
N ALA A 885 1.02 -37.89 -10.99
CA ALA A 885 1.17 -36.70 -11.84
C ALA A 885 1.16 -35.41 -11.00
N ALA A 886 2.12 -34.51 -11.26
CA ALA A 886 2.35 -33.32 -10.43
C ALA A 886 1.09 -32.44 -10.24
N HIS A 887 0.25 -32.29 -11.27
CA HIS A 887 -0.96 -31.46 -11.21
C HIS A 887 -2.04 -31.97 -10.24
N ARG A 888 -1.93 -33.23 -9.78
CA ARG A 888 -2.84 -33.83 -8.78
C ARG A 888 -2.46 -33.50 -7.34
N LEU A 889 -1.26 -32.98 -7.12
CA LEU A 889 -0.79 -32.48 -5.83
C LEU A 889 -0.95 -30.95 -5.78
N SER A 890 -1.58 -30.47 -4.71
CA SER A 890 -1.65 -29.04 -4.40
C SER A 890 -0.96 -28.74 -3.08
N LEU A 891 -0.10 -27.73 -3.03
CA LEU A 891 0.52 -27.27 -1.79
C LEU A 891 -0.17 -26.00 -1.28
N GLN A 892 -0.56 -26.02 -0.01
CA GLN A 892 -1.26 -24.91 0.65
C GLN A 892 -0.29 -24.10 1.49
N LEU A 893 -0.21 -22.81 1.17
CA LEU A 893 0.67 -21.85 1.81
C LEU A 893 -0.14 -21.03 2.81
N LEU A 894 0.20 -21.14 4.09
CA LEU A 894 -0.39 -20.34 5.17
C LEU A 894 -0.01 -18.86 5.01
N GLU A 895 -0.94 -17.96 5.29
CA GLU A 895 -0.80 -16.50 5.10
C GLU A 895 0.28 -15.87 5.99
N THR A 896 0.59 -16.49 7.13
CA THR A 896 1.06 -15.80 8.34
C THR A 896 2.56 -15.57 8.51
N GLU A 897 3.40 -15.67 7.48
CA GLU A 897 4.82 -15.25 7.58
C GLU A 897 5.27 -14.44 6.35
N ASP A 898 5.73 -13.20 6.57
CA ASP A 898 6.37 -12.34 5.56
C ASP A 898 7.82 -12.83 5.34
N ILE A 899 8.00 -13.63 4.29
CA ILE A 899 9.31 -14.13 3.86
C ILE A 899 10.01 -13.10 2.96
N ALA A 900 11.34 -13.07 2.94
CA ALA A 900 12.13 -12.30 1.99
C ALA A 900 11.70 -12.61 0.53
N PRO A 901 11.19 -11.63 -0.25
CA PRO A 901 10.49 -11.86 -1.52
C PRO A 901 11.29 -12.72 -2.51
N GLN A 902 12.60 -12.51 -2.62
CA GLN A 902 13.41 -13.07 -3.71
C GLN A 902 13.69 -14.58 -3.59
N ALA A 903 13.77 -15.13 -2.37
CA ALA A 903 14.06 -16.56 -2.18
C ALA A 903 12.79 -17.42 -2.31
N GLN A 904 11.67 -16.92 -1.79
CA GLN A 904 10.36 -17.56 -1.89
C GLN A 904 9.87 -17.61 -3.34
N ASP A 905 10.01 -16.51 -4.09
CA ASP A 905 9.62 -16.43 -5.50
C ASP A 905 10.32 -17.51 -6.35
N ARG A 906 11.62 -17.73 -6.10
CA ARG A 906 12.40 -18.78 -6.80
C ARG A 906 11.94 -20.20 -6.44
N ALA A 907 11.63 -20.47 -5.17
CA ALA A 907 11.12 -21.78 -4.76
C ALA A 907 9.74 -22.06 -5.35
N ILE A 908 8.84 -21.06 -5.33
CA ILE A 908 7.52 -21.10 -5.95
C ILE A 908 7.62 -21.33 -7.46
N GLU A 909 8.51 -20.62 -8.16
CA GLU A 909 8.75 -20.82 -9.59
C GLU A 909 9.24 -22.24 -9.90
N ARG A 910 10.16 -22.79 -9.11
CA ARG A 910 10.66 -24.17 -9.28
C ARG A 910 9.58 -25.20 -9.02
N LEU A 911 8.77 -25.03 -7.98
CA LEU A 911 7.61 -25.89 -7.72
C LEU A 911 6.60 -25.84 -8.87
N ARG A 912 6.36 -24.67 -9.44
CA ARG A 912 5.52 -24.52 -10.63
C ARG A 912 6.10 -25.23 -11.85
N GLN A 913 7.42 -25.17 -12.06
CA GLN A 913 8.08 -25.90 -13.16
C GLN A 913 7.90 -27.41 -13.05
N ILE A 914 7.77 -27.95 -11.84
CA ILE A 914 7.43 -29.37 -11.60
C ILE A 914 5.98 -29.66 -12.03
N GLY A 915 5.10 -28.65 -12.04
CA GLY A 915 3.71 -28.75 -12.46
C GLY A 915 2.71 -28.99 -11.32
N ILE A 916 3.11 -28.73 -10.07
CA ILE A 916 2.18 -28.77 -8.93
C ILE A 916 1.30 -27.52 -8.87
N LYS A 917 0.11 -27.65 -8.28
CA LYS A 917 -0.80 -26.51 -8.06
C LYS A 917 -0.48 -25.83 -6.73
N LEU A 918 -0.68 -24.51 -6.65
CA LEU A 918 -0.47 -23.73 -5.43
C LEU A 918 -1.79 -23.16 -4.92
N VAL A 919 -2.01 -23.28 -3.61
CA VAL A 919 -3.20 -22.80 -2.93
C VAL A 919 -2.79 -21.72 -1.92
N MET A 920 -3.47 -20.58 -1.98
CA MET A 920 -3.38 -19.54 -0.97
C MET A 920 -4.42 -19.86 0.12
N ASP A 921 -3.94 -20.04 1.35
CA ASP A 921 -4.76 -20.29 2.53
C ASP A 921 -5.03 -18.97 3.31
N ASP A 922 -6.07 -18.94 4.13
CA ASP A 922 -6.42 -17.85 5.07
C ASP A 922 -6.76 -16.45 4.50
N LEU A 923 -7.40 -16.32 3.33
CA LEU A 923 -7.78 -14.98 2.84
C LEU A 923 -8.89 -14.35 3.71
N GLY A 924 -8.52 -13.40 4.59
CA GLY A 924 -9.47 -12.64 5.42
C GLY A 924 -8.93 -11.94 6.68
N SER A 925 -7.65 -12.13 7.04
CA SER A 925 -7.10 -11.66 8.32
C SER A 925 -6.25 -10.37 8.26
N GLY A 926 -5.86 -9.86 7.08
CA GLY A 926 -5.01 -8.66 6.95
C GLY A 926 -4.93 -7.98 5.56
N TYR A 927 -4.24 -6.83 5.48
CA TYR A 927 -4.08 -5.98 4.27
C TYR A 927 -3.06 -6.51 3.23
N SER A 928 -2.21 -7.48 3.60
CA SER A 928 -1.08 -7.98 2.79
C SER A 928 -1.50 -8.92 1.63
N SER A 929 -2.69 -9.50 1.71
CA SER A 929 -3.12 -10.62 0.88
C SER A 929 -3.46 -10.23 -0.58
N LEU A 930 -3.96 -9.01 -0.80
CA LEU A 930 -4.37 -8.55 -2.14
C LEU A 930 -3.20 -8.19 -3.06
N GLN A 931 -2.10 -7.67 -2.50
CA GLN A 931 -0.90 -7.37 -3.27
C GLN A 931 -0.22 -8.66 -3.74
N ARG A 932 -0.16 -9.69 -2.87
CA ARG A 932 0.33 -11.04 -3.21
C ARG A 932 -0.52 -11.75 -4.25
N LEU A 933 -1.86 -11.61 -4.18
CA LEU A 933 -2.78 -12.16 -5.19
C LEU A 933 -2.49 -11.67 -6.62
N SER A 934 -1.92 -10.47 -6.75
CA SER A 934 -1.52 -9.90 -8.04
C SER A 934 -0.09 -10.26 -8.47
N ALA A 935 0.79 -10.53 -7.50
CA ALA A 935 2.23 -10.74 -7.71
C ALA A 935 2.62 -12.23 -7.86
N LEU A 936 1.91 -13.14 -7.19
CA LEU A 936 2.24 -14.57 -7.14
C LEU A 936 1.23 -15.44 -7.93
N PRO A 937 1.69 -16.50 -8.61
CA PRO A 937 0.85 -17.30 -9.51
C PRO A 937 0.07 -18.41 -8.79
N PHE A 938 -0.78 -18.09 -7.82
CA PHE A 938 -1.65 -19.08 -7.14
C PHE A 938 -2.74 -19.64 -8.06
N ASP A 939 -3.17 -20.90 -7.89
CA ASP A 939 -4.26 -21.52 -8.66
C ASP A 939 -5.60 -21.49 -7.92
N THR A 940 -5.55 -21.57 -6.60
CA THR A 940 -6.71 -21.64 -5.72
C THR A 940 -6.58 -20.67 -4.55
N ILE A 941 -7.69 -20.08 -4.14
CA ILE A 941 -7.84 -19.18 -3.00
C ILE A 941 -8.80 -19.84 -2.02
N LYS A 942 -8.41 -19.98 -0.75
CA LYS A 942 -9.33 -20.43 0.29
C LYS A 942 -9.78 -19.24 1.13
N ILE A 943 -11.09 -19.16 1.38
CA ILE A 943 -11.68 -18.17 2.29
C ILE A 943 -11.59 -18.73 3.70
N ASP A 944 -10.99 -17.97 4.60
CA ASP A 944 -10.78 -18.36 5.99
C ASP A 944 -12.09 -18.69 6.73
N GLN A 945 -12.01 -19.69 7.62
CA GLN A 945 -13.12 -20.15 8.46
C GLN A 945 -13.60 -19.05 9.42
N SER A 946 -12.77 -18.11 9.87
CA SER A 946 -13.26 -17.05 10.77
C SER A 946 -14.29 -16.16 10.08
N LEU A 947 -14.17 -15.94 8.77
CA LEU A 947 -15.12 -15.16 8.00
C LEU A 947 -16.48 -15.86 7.86
N THR A 948 -16.47 -17.17 7.66
CA THR A 948 -17.70 -17.97 7.58
C THR A 948 -18.35 -18.17 8.94
N LEU A 949 -17.57 -18.35 10.02
CA LEU A 949 -18.08 -18.35 11.39
C LEU A 949 -18.76 -17.01 11.75
N ASN A 950 -18.25 -15.90 11.23
CA ASN A 950 -18.86 -14.59 11.44
C ASN A 950 -20.24 -14.44 10.76
N LEU A 951 -20.64 -15.30 9.82
CA LEU A 951 -22.01 -15.29 9.27
C LEU A 951 -23.08 -15.44 10.36
N ARG A 952 -22.76 -16.09 11.48
CA ARG A 952 -23.68 -16.26 12.61
C ARG A 952 -23.71 -15.07 13.57
N LYS A 953 -22.70 -14.20 13.54
CA LYS A 953 -22.58 -13.04 14.43
C LYS A 953 -22.89 -11.73 13.69
N THR A 954 -22.28 -11.55 12.54
CA THR A 954 -22.35 -10.37 11.68
C THR A 954 -22.66 -10.80 10.24
N PRO A 955 -23.88 -11.32 9.97
CA PRO A 955 -24.23 -11.92 8.68
C PRO A 955 -24.05 -10.99 7.49
N LEU A 956 -24.52 -9.74 7.55
CA LEU A 956 -24.52 -8.85 6.39
C LEU A 956 -23.09 -8.47 5.93
N PRO A 957 -22.17 -8.01 6.82
CA PRO A 957 -20.78 -7.77 6.43
C PRO A 957 -20.08 -9.04 5.92
N SER A 958 -20.28 -10.19 6.56
CA SER A 958 -19.68 -11.46 6.12
C SER A 958 -20.17 -11.89 4.74
N LEU A 959 -21.48 -11.79 4.47
CA LEU A 959 -22.04 -12.08 3.15
C LEU A 959 -21.45 -11.18 2.07
N ALA A 960 -21.28 -9.88 2.38
CA ALA A 960 -20.68 -8.92 1.47
C ALA A 960 -19.22 -9.25 1.15
N LEU A 961 -18.42 -9.58 2.16
CA LEU A 961 -17.00 -9.87 1.99
C LEU A 961 -16.78 -11.21 1.25
N ILE A 962 -17.50 -12.27 1.65
CA ILE A 962 -17.45 -13.56 0.94
C ILE A 962 -17.83 -13.37 -0.53
N ARG A 963 -18.87 -12.58 -0.82
CA ARG A 963 -19.29 -12.29 -2.19
C ARG A 963 -18.23 -11.51 -2.97
N ALA A 964 -17.56 -10.55 -2.33
CA ALA A 964 -16.48 -9.78 -2.94
C ALA A 964 -15.29 -10.67 -3.29
N ILE A 965 -14.87 -11.55 -2.38
CA ILE A 965 -13.78 -12.50 -2.60
C ILE A 965 -14.12 -13.51 -3.72
N LEU A 966 -15.34 -14.05 -3.71
CA LEU A 966 -15.82 -14.93 -4.78
C LEU A 966 -15.79 -14.22 -6.15
N LYS A 967 -16.20 -12.95 -6.21
CA LYS A 967 -16.10 -12.13 -7.43
C LYS A 967 -14.64 -11.88 -7.83
N LEU A 968 -13.77 -11.60 -6.87
CA LEU A 968 -12.35 -11.35 -7.12
C LEU A 968 -11.67 -12.60 -7.70
N GLY A 969 -11.90 -13.78 -7.12
CA GLY A 969 -11.37 -15.03 -7.67
C GLY A 969 -11.88 -15.31 -9.08
N GLN A 970 -13.16 -15.02 -9.36
CA GLN A 970 -13.70 -15.08 -10.74
C GLN A 970 -12.99 -14.12 -11.70
N VAL A 971 -12.70 -12.89 -11.27
CA VAL A 971 -11.93 -11.89 -12.05
C VAL A 971 -10.51 -12.38 -12.33
N LEU A 972 -9.86 -12.98 -11.33
CA LEU A 972 -8.46 -13.44 -11.41
C LEU A 972 -8.30 -14.84 -12.02
N GLU A 973 -9.40 -15.48 -12.47
CA GLU A 973 -9.42 -16.88 -12.95
C GLU A 973 -8.88 -17.89 -11.93
N ARG A 974 -9.07 -17.62 -10.63
CA ARG A 974 -8.65 -18.50 -9.54
C ARG A 974 -9.84 -19.24 -8.97
N GLN A 975 -9.64 -20.52 -8.66
CA GLN A 975 -10.66 -21.28 -7.93
C GLN A 975 -10.79 -20.71 -6.53
N VAL A 976 -12.02 -20.50 -6.05
CA VAL A 976 -12.26 -20.04 -4.67
C VAL A 976 -12.96 -21.16 -3.91
N VAL A 977 -12.41 -21.51 -2.76
CA VAL A 977 -12.93 -22.51 -1.84
C VAL A 977 -13.43 -21.79 -0.60
N VAL A 978 -14.67 -22.08 -0.19
CA VAL A 978 -15.21 -21.54 1.06
C VAL A 978 -15.04 -22.56 2.17
N GLU A 979 -14.26 -22.23 3.20
CA GLU A 979 -14.04 -23.10 4.35
C GLU A 979 -14.98 -22.81 5.51
N GLY A 980 -14.99 -23.69 6.51
CA GLY A 980 -15.80 -23.48 7.72
C GLY A 980 -17.30 -23.62 7.48
N LEU A 981 -17.72 -24.38 6.45
CA LEU A 981 -19.13 -24.70 6.22
C LEU A 981 -19.62 -25.72 7.26
N GLU A 982 -19.90 -25.24 8.46
CA GLU A 982 -20.21 -26.09 9.62
C GLU A 982 -21.67 -26.55 9.67
N ASP A 983 -22.57 -25.80 9.04
CA ASP A 983 -23.99 -26.12 8.99
C ASP A 983 -24.62 -25.90 7.60
N ILE A 984 -25.84 -26.40 7.43
CA ILE A 984 -26.59 -26.33 6.17
C ILE A 984 -26.84 -24.88 5.74
N GLY A 985 -27.05 -23.95 6.68
CA GLY A 985 -27.29 -22.55 6.35
C GLY A 985 -26.05 -21.85 5.79
N MET A 986 -24.86 -22.15 6.31
CA MET A 986 -23.60 -21.67 5.73
C MET A 986 -23.37 -22.25 4.34
N LEU A 987 -23.65 -23.55 4.16
CA LEU A 987 -23.56 -24.24 2.86
C LEU A 987 -24.49 -23.61 1.82
N GLU A 988 -25.75 -23.37 2.19
CA GLU A 988 -26.74 -22.68 1.35
C GLU A 988 -26.29 -21.26 1.00
N ALA A 989 -25.87 -20.47 2.00
CA ALA A 989 -25.42 -19.10 1.79
C ALA A 989 -24.21 -19.02 0.85
N ALA A 990 -23.19 -19.86 1.05
CA ALA A 990 -22.02 -19.92 0.18
C ALA A 990 -22.42 -20.26 -1.28
N GLY A 991 -23.28 -21.27 -1.47
CA GLY A 991 -23.81 -21.64 -2.79
C GLY A 991 -24.59 -20.50 -3.46
N ILE A 992 -25.47 -19.81 -2.71
CA ILE A 992 -26.26 -18.67 -3.20
C ILE A 992 -25.36 -17.50 -3.60
N LEU A 993 -24.32 -17.23 -2.82
CA LEU A 993 -23.31 -16.21 -3.13
C LEU A 993 -22.41 -16.61 -4.31
N GLY A 994 -22.53 -17.82 -4.85
CA GLY A 994 -21.85 -18.27 -6.06
C GLY A 994 -20.54 -19.02 -5.82
N ALA A 995 -20.33 -19.59 -4.62
CA ALA A 995 -19.24 -20.51 -4.38
C ALA A 995 -19.41 -21.80 -5.19
N THR A 996 -18.33 -22.23 -5.86
CA THR A 996 -18.30 -23.49 -6.61
C THR A 996 -17.71 -24.63 -5.80
N LEU A 997 -16.76 -24.33 -4.91
CA LEU A 997 -16.08 -25.31 -4.06
C LEU A 997 -16.30 -24.96 -2.59
N GLY A 998 -16.51 -25.98 -1.77
CA GLY A 998 -16.72 -25.81 -0.34
C GLY A 998 -16.09 -26.93 0.49
N GLN A 999 -15.72 -26.58 1.72
CA GLN A 999 -15.17 -27.49 2.71
C GLN A 999 -15.69 -27.13 4.11
N GLY A 1000 -15.98 -28.14 4.93
CA GLY A 1000 -16.48 -27.91 6.29
C GLY A 1000 -17.19 -29.12 6.87
N TYR A 1001 -17.54 -29.05 8.15
CA TYR A 1001 -18.12 -30.17 8.89
C TYR A 1001 -19.55 -30.53 8.46
N SER A 1002 -20.29 -29.61 7.83
CA SER A 1002 -21.59 -29.94 7.25
C SER A 1002 -21.48 -30.87 6.04
N LEU A 1003 -20.32 -30.91 5.39
CA LEU A 1003 -20.03 -31.83 4.29
C LEU A 1003 -19.42 -33.12 4.86
N ALA A 1004 -18.25 -33.00 5.50
CA ALA A 1004 -17.63 -34.10 6.23
C ALA A 1004 -16.54 -33.60 7.19
N ARG A 1005 -16.42 -34.28 8.33
CA ARG A 1005 -15.25 -34.13 9.21
C ARG A 1005 -14.04 -34.86 8.61
N PRO A 1006 -12.80 -34.46 8.95
CA PRO A 1006 -11.61 -35.24 8.59
C PRO A 1006 -11.75 -36.68 9.07
N MET A 1007 -11.46 -37.64 8.20
CA MET A 1007 -11.62 -39.06 8.48
C MET A 1007 -10.46 -39.89 7.95
N ALA A 1008 -10.27 -41.08 8.51
CA ALA A 1008 -9.25 -42.01 8.00
C ALA A 1008 -9.64 -42.48 6.58
N GLN A 1009 -8.64 -42.82 5.75
CA GLN A 1009 -8.86 -43.18 4.34
C GLN A 1009 -9.89 -44.30 4.13
N HIS A 1010 -9.88 -45.33 4.98
CA HIS A 1010 -10.86 -46.42 4.87
C HIS A 1010 -12.30 -45.93 5.11
N SER A 1011 -12.49 -44.98 6.04
CA SER A 1011 -13.80 -44.35 6.29
C SER A 1011 -14.18 -43.42 5.14
N PHE A 1012 -13.20 -42.73 4.54
CA PHE A 1012 -13.42 -41.86 3.39
C PHE A 1012 -13.95 -42.63 2.18
N ILE A 1013 -13.36 -43.77 1.83
CA ILE A 1013 -13.81 -44.60 0.71
C ILE A 1013 -15.27 -45.06 0.93
N ALA A 1014 -15.59 -45.50 2.14
CA ALA A 1014 -16.96 -45.91 2.48
C ALA A 1014 -17.96 -44.74 2.44
N TRP A 1015 -17.56 -43.57 2.94
CA TRP A 1015 -18.36 -42.36 2.94
C TRP A 1015 -18.62 -41.83 1.53
N GLN A 1016 -17.59 -41.80 0.67
CA GLN A 1016 -17.68 -41.27 -0.69
C GLN A 1016 -18.66 -42.07 -1.56
N GLY A 1017 -18.74 -43.38 -1.38
CA GLY A 1017 -19.74 -44.22 -2.06
C GLY A 1017 -21.20 -43.99 -1.62
N GLN A 1018 -21.42 -43.29 -0.50
CA GLN A 1018 -22.75 -43.01 0.06
C GLN A 1018 -23.07 -41.50 0.11
N PHE A 1019 -22.13 -40.65 -0.28
CA PHE A 1019 -22.26 -39.21 -0.11
C PHE A 1019 -23.29 -38.62 -1.08
N GLY A 1020 -24.17 -37.78 -0.53
CA GLY A 1020 -25.06 -36.91 -1.29
C GLY A 1020 -25.03 -35.51 -0.68
N LEU A 1021 -25.08 -34.48 -1.53
CA LEU A 1021 -25.01 -33.09 -1.08
C LEU A 1021 -26.18 -32.77 -0.14
N PRO A 1022 -25.93 -32.29 1.09
CA PRO A 1022 -26.99 -32.04 2.08
C PRO A 1022 -27.99 -30.96 1.65
N ALA A 1023 -27.51 -29.91 0.99
CA ALA A 1023 -28.33 -28.84 0.45
C ALA A 1023 -28.64 -29.10 -1.02
N ARG A 1024 -29.91 -29.01 -1.42
CA ARG A 1024 -30.32 -29.10 -2.83
C ARG A 1024 -30.22 -27.74 -3.50
N GLN A 1025 -29.64 -27.69 -4.69
CA GLN A 1025 -29.59 -26.43 -5.46
C GLN A 1025 -30.99 -25.85 -5.68
N GLY A 1026 -31.12 -24.54 -5.48
CA GLY A 1026 -32.38 -23.82 -5.64
C GLY A 1026 -33.42 -24.08 -4.54
N TYR A 1027 -33.07 -24.85 -3.50
CA TYR A 1027 -33.90 -25.08 -2.33
C TYR A 1027 -33.28 -24.40 -1.11
N ILE A 1028 -34.06 -23.55 -0.43
CA ILE A 1028 -33.65 -22.88 0.81
C ILE A 1028 -34.37 -23.56 1.97
N SER A 1029 -33.59 -24.00 2.97
CA SER A 1029 -34.10 -24.65 4.18
C SER A 1029 -33.78 -23.88 5.45
N SER A 1030 -32.88 -22.89 5.41
CA SER A 1030 -32.45 -22.11 6.56
C SER A 1030 -32.76 -20.61 6.45
N TYR A 1031 -32.88 -19.90 7.58
CA TYR A 1031 -32.98 -18.43 7.55
C TYR A 1031 -31.69 -17.77 7.06
N LEU A 1032 -30.51 -18.37 7.25
CA LEU A 1032 -29.24 -17.85 6.73
C LEU A 1032 -29.20 -17.91 5.19
N GLY A 1033 -29.64 -19.03 4.59
CA GLY A 1033 -29.82 -19.15 3.14
C GLY A 1033 -30.87 -18.16 2.61
N ALA A 1034 -31.98 -18.00 3.32
CA ALA A 1034 -33.02 -17.02 2.97
C ALA A 1034 -32.49 -15.57 3.01
N LEU A 1035 -31.69 -15.24 4.03
CA LEU A 1035 -31.04 -13.95 4.18
C LEU A 1035 -30.02 -13.70 3.06
N ALA A 1036 -29.16 -14.67 2.75
CA ALA A 1036 -28.20 -14.57 1.65
C ALA A 1036 -28.90 -14.34 0.30
N GLN A 1037 -30.00 -15.04 0.06
CA GLN A 1037 -30.80 -14.87 -1.17
C GLN A 1037 -31.43 -13.48 -1.25
N HIS A 1038 -32.02 -13.01 -0.16
CA HIS A 1038 -32.62 -11.67 -0.10
C HIS A 1038 -31.57 -10.56 -0.25
N TRP A 1039 -30.47 -10.66 0.50
CA TRP A 1039 -29.35 -9.71 0.42
C TRP A 1039 -28.77 -9.63 -1.01
N LEU A 1040 -28.68 -10.76 -1.71
CA LEU A 1040 -28.21 -10.78 -3.09
C LEU A 1040 -29.17 -10.02 -4.04
N TYR A 1041 -30.49 -10.08 -3.78
CA TYR A 1041 -31.50 -9.35 -4.55
C TYR A 1041 -31.48 -7.84 -4.34
N THR A 1042 -30.92 -7.36 -3.23
CA THR A 1042 -30.81 -5.92 -2.93
C THR A 1042 -29.51 -5.30 -3.43
N GLN A 1043 -28.61 -6.05 -4.08
CA GLN A 1043 -27.34 -5.53 -4.58
C GLN A 1043 -27.52 -4.79 -5.92
N PRO A 1044 -27.03 -3.54 -6.06
CA PRO A 1044 -27.26 -2.68 -7.23
C PRO A 1044 -26.68 -3.25 -8.55
N ALA A 1045 -25.65 -4.09 -8.46
CA ALA A 1045 -24.97 -4.69 -9.62
C ALA A 1045 -25.64 -5.98 -10.16
N GLN A 1046 -26.80 -6.40 -9.63
CA GLN A 1046 -27.55 -7.55 -10.13
C GLN A 1046 -29.02 -7.22 -10.37
N ASN A 1047 -29.28 -6.53 -11.48
CA ASN A 1047 -30.58 -6.57 -12.13
C ASN A 1047 -30.79 -7.95 -12.82
N ARG A 1048 -30.65 -9.05 -12.05
CA ARG A 1048 -31.24 -10.33 -12.44
C ARG A 1048 -32.73 -10.16 -12.26
N ARG A 1049 -33.53 -10.50 -13.27
CA ARG A 1049 -34.98 -10.69 -13.10
C ARG A 1049 -35.16 -11.55 -11.85
N ARG A 1050 -35.72 -10.98 -10.78
CA ARG A 1050 -36.17 -11.79 -9.65
C ARG A 1050 -37.07 -12.87 -10.27
N PRO A 1051 -36.84 -14.15 -9.97
CA PRO A 1051 -37.74 -15.19 -10.46
C PRO A 1051 -39.16 -14.81 -10.04
N ALA A 1052 -40.13 -15.05 -10.92
CA ALA A 1052 -41.53 -14.85 -10.58
C ALA A 1052 -41.82 -15.54 -9.25
N LEU A 1053 -42.73 -15.00 -8.44
CA LEU A 1053 -43.00 -15.53 -7.09
C LEU A 1053 -43.20 -17.06 -7.07
N ALA A 1054 -43.81 -17.62 -8.13
CA ALA A 1054 -44.00 -19.07 -8.31
C ALA A 1054 -42.69 -19.87 -8.39
N ASP A 1055 -41.63 -19.29 -8.94
CA ASP A 1055 -40.31 -19.92 -9.15
C ASP A 1055 -39.24 -19.39 -8.16
N CYS A 1056 -39.63 -18.54 -7.21
CA CYS A 1056 -38.71 -17.90 -6.28
C CYS A 1056 -38.41 -18.80 -5.07
N PRO A 1057 -37.13 -19.25 -4.88
CA PRO A 1057 -36.76 -20.12 -3.76
C PRO A 1057 -37.06 -19.49 -2.38
N LEU A 1058 -36.86 -18.18 -2.26
CA LEU A 1058 -37.15 -17.42 -1.05
C LEU A 1058 -38.66 -17.38 -0.77
N HIS A 1059 -39.49 -17.19 -1.80
CA HIS A 1059 -40.95 -17.21 -1.66
C HIS A 1059 -41.44 -18.58 -1.17
N ALA A 1060 -40.95 -19.66 -1.79
CA ALA A 1060 -41.27 -21.02 -1.40
C ALA A 1060 -40.81 -21.35 0.03
N PHE A 1061 -39.65 -20.83 0.47
CA PHE A 1061 -39.19 -20.97 1.85
C PHE A 1061 -40.12 -20.24 2.84
N LEU A 1062 -40.50 -19.00 2.55
CA LEU A 1062 -41.37 -18.22 3.43
C LEU A 1062 -42.73 -18.91 3.62
N LEU A 1063 -43.33 -19.43 2.55
CA LEU A 1063 -44.62 -20.15 2.63
C LEU A 1063 -44.57 -21.45 3.45
N ARG A 1064 -43.38 -22.04 3.65
CA ARG A 1064 -43.22 -23.25 4.49
C ARG A 1064 -43.13 -22.95 5.99
N GLN A 1065 -42.97 -21.68 6.39
CA GLN A 1065 -42.81 -21.30 7.79
C GLN A 1065 -44.17 -21.31 8.51
N ALA A 1066 -44.30 -22.15 9.54
CA ALA A 1066 -45.56 -22.34 10.27
C ALA A 1066 -46.09 -21.05 10.94
N ASP A 1067 -45.18 -20.18 11.41
CA ASP A 1067 -45.50 -18.94 12.15
C ASP A 1067 -45.11 -17.67 11.37
N LEU A 1068 -45.29 -17.66 10.05
CA LEU A 1068 -44.96 -16.48 9.24
C LEU A 1068 -45.95 -15.33 9.49
N PRO A 1069 -45.51 -14.15 9.98
CA PRO A 1069 -46.38 -12.99 10.06
C PRO A 1069 -46.84 -12.55 8.67
N SER A 1070 -48.11 -12.23 8.50
CA SER A 1070 -48.69 -11.83 7.20
C SER A 1070 -48.01 -10.61 6.57
N GLN A 1071 -47.39 -9.75 7.39
CA GLN A 1071 -46.58 -8.61 6.94
C GLN A 1071 -45.30 -9.02 6.21
N VAL A 1072 -44.65 -10.12 6.61
CA VAL A 1072 -43.39 -10.58 6.00
C VAL A 1072 -43.59 -11.01 4.55
N LEU A 1073 -44.69 -11.70 4.27
CA LEU A 1073 -45.05 -12.07 2.89
C LEU A 1073 -45.38 -10.83 2.05
N ARG A 1074 -46.02 -9.81 2.66
CA ARG A 1074 -46.29 -8.54 1.98
C ARG A 1074 -45.01 -7.79 1.64
N TRP A 1075 -44.03 -7.74 2.57
CA TRP A 1075 -42.72 -7.14 2.30
C TRP A 1075 -42.01 -7.85 1.14
N HIS A 1076 -41.99 -9.18 1.15
CA HIS A 1076 -41.38 -9.97 0.07
C HIS A 1076 -42.08 -9.80 -1.29
N VAL A 1077 -43.41 -9.67 -1.31
CA VAL A 1077 -44.17 -9.42 -2.55
C VAL A 1077 -43.99 -7.98 -3.04
N ALA A 1078 -43.96 -7.01 -2.13
CA ALA A 1078 -43.70 -5.59 -2.45
C ALA A 1078 -42.31 -5.41 -3.05
N CYS A 1079 -41.32 -6.18 -2.59
CA CYS A 1079 -40.01 -6.26 -3.22
C CYS A 1079 -40.10 -6.63 -4.73
N GLN A 1080 -41.13 -7.32 -5.21
CA GLN A 1080 -41.21 -7.68 -6.64
C GLN A 1080 -41.85 -6.61 -7.55
N GLN A 1081 -42.20 -5.42 -7.04
CA GLN A 1081 -42.87 -4.35 -7.82
C GLN A 1081 -41.93 -3.12 -7.99
N GLU A 1082 -41.92 -2.48 -9.18
CA GLU A 1082 -40.98 -1.42 -9.60
C GLU A 1082 -41.27 -0.01 -9.01
N GLU A 1083 -41.51 0.15 -7.70
CA GLU A 1083 -41.78 1.45 -7.05
C GLU A 1083 -40.94 1.70 -5.78
N GLU A 1084 -40.80 2.96 -5.33
CA GLU A 1084 -40.05 3.40 -4.12
C GLU A 1084 -40.38 2.63 -2.82
N ALA A 1085 -41.56 2.00 -2.75
CA ALA A 1085 -41.96 1.10 -1.66
C ALA A 1085 -41.10 -0.19 -1.56
N GLU A 1086 -40.28 -0.49 -2.58
CA GLU A 1086 -39.41 -1.67 -2.64
C GLU A 1086 -38.27 -1.62 -1.61
N GLU A 1087 -37.68 -0.44 -1.39
CA GLU A 1087 -36.47 -0.30 -0.57
C GLU A 1087 -36.78 -0.45 0.92
N GLU A 1088 -37.85 0.18 1.39
CA GLU A 1088 -38.30 0.08 2.79
C GLU A 1088 -38.78 -1.35 3.11
N ALA A 1089 -39.58 -1.96 2.23
CA ALA A 1089 -40.01 -3.34 2.38
C ALA A 1089 -38.83 -4.33 2.36
N GLY A 1090 -37.84 -4.06 1.50
CA GLY A 1090 -36.60 -4.84 1.42
C GLY A 1090 -35.79 -4.79 2.71
N GLN A 1091 -35.66 -3.60 3.32
CA GLN A 1091 -34.97 -3.44 4.60
C GLN A 1091 -35.72 -4.13 5.75
N GLN A 1092 -37.05 -4.00 5.81
CA GLN A 1092 -37.88 -4.66 6.83
C GLN A 1092 -37.79 -6.19 6.75
N LEU A 1093 -37.83 -6.75 5.54
CA LEU A 1093 -37.63 -8.19 5.31
C LEU A 1093 -36.21 -8.64 5.71
N MET A 1094 -35.20 -7.83 5.41
CA MET A 1094 -33.80 -8.14 5.75
C MET A 1094 -33.59 -8.18 7.27
N GLN A 1095 -34.09 -7.18 8.01
CA GLN A 1095 -34.01 -7.14 9.48
C GLN A 1095 -34.73 -8.32 10.11
N TRP A 1096 -35.91 -8.68 9.61
CA TRP A 1096 -36.67 -9.83 10.10
C TRP A 1096 -35.91 -11.15 9.90
N LEU A 1097 -35.30 -11.35 8.72
CA LEU A 1097 -34.49 -12.53 8.42
C LEU A 1097 -33.26 -12.63 9.32
N VAL A 1098 -32.56 -11.51 9.59
CA VAL A 1098 -31.43 -11.48 10.54
C VAL A 1098 -31.90 -11.87 11.94
N GLY A 1099 -32.98 -11.27 12.44
CA GLY A 1099 -33.50 -11.56 13.78
C GLY A 1099 -33.95 -13.02 13.95
N ARG A 1100 -34.50 -13.65 12.91
CA ARG A 1100 -34.85 -15.08 12.91
C ARG A 1100 -33.61 -15.97 12.87
N MET A 1101 -32.63 -15.65 12.03
CA MET A 1101 -31.37 -16.38 11.93
C MET A 1101 -30.59 -16.39 13.26
N LEU A 1102 -30.53 -15.26 13.96
CA LEU A 1102 -29.87 -15.18 15.27
C LEU A 1102 -30.57 -16.04 16.33
N LYS A 1103 -31.90 -16.16 16.26
CA LYS A 1103 -32.69 -17.01 17.17
C LYS A 1103 -32.57 -18.51 16.89
N GLU A 1104 -32.25 -18.94 15.66
CA GLU A 1104 -31.92 -20.33 15.34
C GLU A 1104 -30.52 -20.74 15.80
N SER A 1105 -29.67 -19.78 16.16
CA SER A 1105 -28.27 -20.00 16.52
C SER A 1105 -28.04 -20.18 18.03
N VAL A 1106 -29.12 -20.11 18.83
CA VAL A 1106 -29.20 -20.37 20.28
C VAL A 1106 -30.01 -21.64 20.48
#